data_AF-A0A0R0L0T5-F1
#
_entry.id   AF-A0A0R0L0T5-F1
#
_cell.length_a   1.000
_cell.length_b   1.000
_cell.length_c   1.000
_cell.angle_alpha   90.00
_cell.angle_beta   90.00
_cell.angle_gamma   90.00
#
_symmetry.space_group_name_H-M   'P 1'
#
loop_
_entity.id
_entity.type
_entity.pdbx_description
1 polymer ?
#
loop_
_entity_poly.entity_id
_entity_poly.type
_entity_poly.pdbx_seq_one_letter_code
_entity_poly.pdbx_strand_id
1 'polypeptide(L)'
;MLLSIFCFFNSVTAATEFDFGTLTLGSLKLLGDAHLNNNTVSLTRDLAVPTSSAGRALYSRPVRFRQPGNRFSASFTTFFSFSVTNLNPSSIGGGLAFVLSPDDDTIGDAGGFLGLGGGGGFIAVEFDTLMDVEFKDINGNHVGVDLNSVVSSEVGDLANVGVDLKSGDLINAWIEFDGSSKGLSVWVSYSNLKPKDPVLTMNLDVDKYLNDFMYVGFSASTQGSTEIHRIEWWSFGSSFAAAEAAAPPPPPASAPPPSLAPSHSEEKESISKSSCHNGCVKRVNKFDSLGSEIIKMPKQFSYKELKSATKCFNANRIIGHGAFGTVYKGVLPENGDIVAVKRCSHSSQGKNEFLSELSIIGSLRHRNLVRLQGWCHEKGEILLVYDLMPNGSLDKALFEARTPLPWAHRRKILLGVASALAYLHQECENQVIHRDIKTSNIMLDEGFNARLGDFGLARQTEHDKSPDATVAAGTMGYLAPEYLLTGKATEKTDVFSYGAVVLEVASGRRPIEKDANGGGKGGISCNLVESVWSLHREGRLLMAADPRLGGEFDDGEMRRVLLVGLACSHPDPLTRPTMRGVVQMLVGEAEVPLVPRTKPSTGFSTSHSHLLLSLQDSVSDCDGIITISTSTSENSFNLGDIV
;
A
#
# COMPACT_ATOMS: atom_id res chain seq x y z
N MET A 1 -58.84 11.89 2.62
CA MET A 1 -57.67 12.29 1.81
C MET A 1 -56.48 11.49 2.32
N LEU A 2 -56.39 10.21 1.93
CA LEU A 2 -55.33 9.28 2.34
C LEU A 2 -54.28 9.27 1.24
N LEU A 3 -53.09 9.82 1.51
CA LEU A 3 -51.94 9.68 0.64
C LEU A 3 -51.29 8.33 0.95
N SER A 4 -51.49 7.36 0.06
CA SER A 4 -50.67 6.14 -0.01
C SER A 4 -49.35 6.51 -0.66
N ILE A 5 -48.27 6.53 0.13
CA ILE A 5 -46.90 6.65 -0.38
C ILE A 5 -46.43 5.23 -0.71
N PHE A 6 -46.38 4.91 -2.00
CA PHE A 6 -45.64 3.77 -2.52
C PHE A 6 -44.14 4.02 -2.28
N CYS A 7 -43.59 3.42 -1.23
CA CYS A 7 -42.15 3.21 -1.14
C CYS A 7 -41.79 2.06 -2.09
N PHE A 8 -41.25 2.40 -3.26
CA PHE A 8 -40.53 1.45 -4.10
C PHE A 8 -39.30 0.93 -3.32
N PHE A 9 -39.40 -0.26 -2.76
CA PHE A 9 -38.23 -1.06 -2.42
C PHE A 9 -37.57 -1.50 -3.73
N ASN A 10 -36.54 -0.77 -4.16
CA ASN A 10 -35.60 -1.33 -5.11
C ASN A 10 -34.89 -2.50 -4.41
N SER A 11 -35.26 -3.72 -4.82
CA SER A 11 -34.57 -4.95 -4.50
C SER A 11 -33.18 -4.93 -5.14
N VAL A 12 -32.23 -4.29 -4.47
CA VAL A 12 -30.81 -4.46 -4.78
C VAL A 12 -30.47 -5.89 -4.36
N THR A 13 -30.17 -6.73 -5.34
CA THR A 13 -29.51 -8.03 -5.13
C THR A 13 -28.32 -7.80 -4.19
N ALA A 14 -28.42 -8.30 -2.96
CA ALA A 14 -27.43 -8.07 -1.90
C ALA A 14 -26.16 -8.85 -2.21
N ALA A 15 -25.38 -8.37 -3.18
CA ALA A 15 -24.03 -8.83 -3.43
C ALA A 15 -23.08 -8.02 -2.55
N THR A 16 -22.22 -8.71 -1.81
CA THR A 16 -21.08 -8.10 -1.12
C THR A 16 -19.83 -8.46 -1.91
N GLU A 17 -19.08 -7.45 -2.35
CA GLU A 17 -17.82 -7.63 -3.05
C GLU A 17 -16.81 -6.62 -2.51
N PHE A 18 -15.63 -7.10 -2.13
CA PHE A 18 -14.50 -6.25 -1.75
C PHE A 18 -13.17 -6.92 -2.08
N ASP A 19 -12.14 -6.10 -2.23
CA ASP A 19 -10.72 -6.50 -2.28
C ASP A 19 -9.87 -5.64 -1.33
N PHE A 20 -8.64 -6.06 -1.03
CA PHE A 20 -7.70 -5.31 -0.17
C PHE A 20 -7.39 -3.90 -0.69
N GLY A 21 -7.57 -3.65 -2.00
CA GLY A 21 -7.45 -2.30 -2.57
C GLY A 21 -8.61 -1.37 -2.20
N THR A 22 -9.77 -1.95 -1.87
CA THR A 22 -10.97 -1.24 -1.38
C THR A 22 -11.16 -1.29 0.14
N LEU A 23 -10.45 -2.19 0.83
CA LEU A 23 -10.50 -2.30 2.28
C LEU A 23 -9.69 -1.15 2.92
N THR A 24 -10.39 -0.14 3.46
CA THR A 24 -9.80 0.86 4.34
C THR A 24 -9.69 0.31 5.77
N LEU A 25 -8.88 0.94 6.64
CA LEU A 25 -8.80 0.58 8.06
C LEU A 25 -10.20 0.57 8.73
N GLY A 26 -11.09 1.50 8.35
CA GLY A 26 -12.47 1.52 8.83
C GLY A 26 -13.37 0.39 8.33
N SER A 27 -12.92 -0.39 7.35
CA SER A 27 -13.64 -1.55 6.82
C SER A 27 -13.20 -2.88 7.43
N LEU A 28 -12.12 -2.89 8.23
CA LEU A 28 -11.61 -4.06 8.95
C LEU A 28 -11.77 -3.85 10.46
N LYS A 29 -12.10 -4.93 11.17
CA LYS A 29 -12.12 -4.98 12.62
C LYS A 29 -11.00 -5.93 13.07
N LEU A 30 -10.01 -5.37 13.77
CA LEU A 30 -8.87 -6.11 14.31
C LEU A 30 -9.11 -6.38 15.79
N LEU A 31 -8.97 -7.64 16.21
CA LEU A 31 -9.20 -8.10 17.57
C LEU A 31 -7.98 -8.87 18.09
N GLY A 32 -7.79 -8.83 19.41
CA GLY A 32 -6.67 -9.50 20.06
C GLY A 32 -5.32 -8.90 19.63
N ASP A 33 -4.39 -9.77 19.28
CA ASP A 33 -3.05 -9.41 18.83
C ASP A 33 -2.97 -9.01 17.34
N ALA A 34 -4.09 -9.06 16.62
CA ALA A 34 -4.12 -8.70 15.22
C ALA A 34 -3.84 -7.20 15.02
N HIS A 35 -2.93 -6.88 14.11
CA HIS A 35 -2.51 -5.53 13.82
C HIS A 35 -2.11 -5.39 12.36
N LEU A 36 -2.13 -4.16 11.87
CA LEU A 36 -1.59 -3.84 10.55
C LEU A 36 -0.08 -3.65 10.64
N ASN A 37 0.65 -4.31 9.75
CA ASN A 37 2.10 -4.20 9.63
C ASN A 37 2.45 -4.07 8.14
N ASN A 38 3.01 -2.93 7.71
CA ASN A 38 3.45 -2.72 6.32
C ASN A 38 2.39 -3.08 5.24
N ASN A 39 1.12 -2.69 5.43
CA ASN A 39 -0.03 -3.00 4.55
C ASN A 39 -0.42 -4.48 4.49
N THR A 40 0.09 -5.29 5.42
CA THR A 40 -0.34 -6.66 5.65
C THR A 40 -1.05 -6.70 7.00
N VAL A 41 -1.94 -7.67 7.18
CA VAL A 41 -2.60 -7.88 8.46
C VAL A 41 -1.87 -9.02 9.15
N SER A 42 -1.07 -8.68 10.16
CA SER A 42 -0.51 -9.65 11.10
C SER A 42 -1.62 -10.10 12.04
N LEU A 43 -1.86 -11.41 12.12
CA LEU A 43 -2.85 -12.00 13.03
C LEU A 43 -2.23 -12.36 14.40
N THR A 44 -0.91 -12.53 14.47
CA THR A 44 -0.17 -12.86 15.70
C THR A 44 0.97 -11.87 15.93
N ARG A 45 1.52 -11.83 17.14
CA ARG A 45 2.63 -10.94 17.53
C ARG A 45 3.96 -11.32 16.86
N ASP A 46 4.71 -10.30 16.43
CA ASP A 46 6.04 -10.44 15.81
C ASP A 46 7.15 -10.52 16.88
N LEU A 47 7.13 -11.55 17.73
CA LEU A 47 8.08 -11.70 18.85
C LEU A 47 9.09 -12.82 18.60
N ALA A 48 10.37 -12.55 18.93
CA ALA A 48 11.46 -13.52 18.81
C ALA A 48 11.48 -14.57 19.94
N VAL A 49 10.66 -14.39 20.97
CA VAL A 49 10.51 -15.33 22.09
C VAL A 49 9.18 -16.06 21.98
N PRO A 50 9.13 -17.40 22.21
CA PRO A 50 7.90 -18.14 22.12
C PRO A 50 6.87 -17.64 23.13
N THR A 51 5.70 -17.23 22.64
CA THR A 51 4.60 -16.73 23.48
C THR A 51 3.27 -17.04 22.83
N SER A 52 2.24 -17.28 23.63
CA SER A 52 0.89 -17.48 23.13
C SER A 52 0.31 -16.16 22.64
N SER A 53 -0.06 -16.13 21.38
CA SER A 53 -0.68 -15.00 20.70
C SER A 53 -1.93 -15.47 20.00
N ALA A 54 -2.97 -14.64 19.99
CA ALA A 54 -4.19 -14.87 19.24
C ALA A 54 -4.73 -13.55 18.71
N GLY A 55 -5.11 -13.54 17.45
CA GLY A 55 -5.73 -12.36 16.84
C GLY A 55 -6.73 -12.73 15.75
N ARG A 56 -7.63 -11.79 15.48
CA ARG A 56 -8.61 -11.89 14.41
C ARG A 56 -8.66 -10.62 13.59
N ALA A 57 -8.91 -10.78 12.30
CA ALA A 57 -9.18 -9.69 11.39
C ALA A 57 -10.47 -9.98 10.62
N LEU A 58 -11.52 -9.20 10.89
CA LEU A 58 -12.84 -9.40 10.31
C LEU A 58 -13.21 -8.23 9.40
N TYR A 59 -13.95 -8.51 8.33
CA TYR A 59 -14.65 -7.46 7.59
C TYR A 59 -15.71 -6.84 8.51
N SER A 60 -15.62 -5.53 8.71
CA SER A 60 -16.39 -4.77 9.71
C SER A 60 -17.91 -4.80 9.53
N ARG A 61 -18.41 -5.14 8.33
CA ARG A 61 -19.84 -5.19 8.02
C ARG A 61 -20.29 -6.64 7.88
N PRO A 62 -21.37 -7.06 8.56
CA PRO A 62 -21.86 -8.42 8.42
C PRO A 62 -22.37 -8.68 7.01
N VAL A 63 -21.99 -9.83 6.46
CA VAL A 63 -22.39 -10.33 5.14
C VAL A 63 -23.66 -11.16 5.28
N ARG A 64 -24.63 -10.93 4.39
CA ARG A 64 -25.86 -11.70 4.38
C ARG A 64 -25.66 -13.03 3.65
N PHE A 65 -25.91 -14.15 4.34
CA PHE A 65 -25.84 -15.49 3.76
C PHE A 65 -27.19 -16.17 3.60
N ARG A 66 -28.22 -15.73 4.34
CA ARG A 66 -29.60 -16.20 4.14
C ARG A 66 -30.56 -15.04 3.91
N GLN A 67 -31.52 -15.27 3.02
CA GLN A 67 -32.55 -14.29 2.69
C GLN A 67 -33.94 -14.94 2.74
N PRO A 68 -34.94 -14.31 3.39
CA PRO A 68 -36.31 -14.79 3.38
C PRO A 68 -36.83 -14.95 1.95
N GLY A 69 -37.39 -16.12 1.64
CA GLY A 69 -37.96 -16.44 0.33
C GLY A 69 -36.97 -17.03 -0.68
N ASN A 70 -35.66 -16.99 -0.43
CA ASN A 70 -34.69 -17.73 -1.22
C ASN A 70 -34.55 -19.16 -0.71
N ARG A 71 -34.54 -20.12 -1.65
CA ARG A 71 -34.44 -21.55 -1.34
C ARG A 71 -33.02 -22.00 -1.02
N PHE A 72 -32.04 -21.19 -1.38
CA PHE A 72 -30.62 -21.47 -1.30
C PHE A 72 -29.91 -20.37 -0.53
N SER A 73 -28.90 -20.73 0.24
CA SER A 73 -27.97 -19.80 0.89
C SER A 73 -27.13 -19.07 -0.18
N ALA A 74 -26.53 -17.94 0.18
CA ALA A 74 -25.66 -17.21 -0.73
C ALA A 74 -24.45 -18.07 -1.14
N SER A 75 -24.11 -18.02 -2.42
CA SER A 75 -22.83 -18.55 -2.89
C SER A 75 -21.73 -17.55 -2.56
N PHE A 76 -20.54 -18.02 -2.22
CA PHE A 76 -19.41 -17.14 -1.95
C PHE A 76 -18.12 -17.64 -2.58
N THR A 77 -17.24 -16.70 -2.87
CA THR A 77 -15.87 -16.94 -3.29
C THR A 77 -14.96 -16.05 -2.47
N THR A 78 -13.85 -16.59 -2.03
CA THR A 78 -12.78 -15.82 -1.39
C THR A 78 -11.44 -16.25 -1.95
N PHE A 79 -10.58 -15.27 -2.15
CA PHE A 79 -9.20 -15.46 -2.56
C PHE A 79 -8.33 -14.66 -1.60
N PHE A 80 -7.27 -15.27 -1.07
CA PHE A 80 -6.33 -14.57 -0.21
C PHE A 80 -4.92 -15.11 -0.38
N SER A 81 -3.97 -14.22 -0.16
CA SER A 81 -2.54 -14.53 -0.09
C SER A 81 -2.10 -14.36 1.36
N PHE A 82 -1.35 -15.32 1.89
CA PHE A 82 -0.85 -15.30 3.25
C PHE A 82 0.56 -15.88 3.32
N SER A 83 1.24 -15.63 4.43
CA SER A 83 2.51 -16.28 4.74
C SER A 83 2.53 -16.69 6.21
N VAL A 84 3.17 -17.82 6.47
CA VAL A 84 3.45 -18.28 7.83
C VAL A 84 4.95 -18.41 7.97
N THR A 85 5.54 -17.57 8.81
CA THR A 85 6.98 -17.53 9.04
C THR A 85 7.27 -17.87 10.49
N ASN A 86 8.33 -18.64 10.74
CA ASN A 86 8.78 -18.90 12.09
C ASN A 86 10.17 -18.31 12.33
N LEU A 87 10.30 -17.42 13.32
CA LEU A 87 11.61 -16.86 13.70
C LEU A 87 12.54 -17.92 14.30
N ASN A 88 11.97 -18.97 14.90
CA ASN A 88 12.69 -20.15 15.34
C ASN A 88 12.21 -21.36 14.54
N PRO A 89 13.01 -21.89 13.59
CA PRO A 89 12.61 -23.03 12.76
C PRO A 89 12.24 -24.31 13.52
N SER A 90 12.62 -24.41 14.80
CA SER A 90 12.27 -25.55 15.67
C SER A 90 10.95 -25.36 16.44
N SER A 91 10.38 -24.16 16.40
CA SER A 91 9.09 -23.86 17.00
C SER A 91 7.97 -24.27 16.03
N ILE A 92 6.84 -24.74 16.57
CA ILE A 92 5.70 -25.24 15.80
C ILE A 92 4.47 -24.58 16.43
N GLY A 93 3.67 -23.87 15.65
CA GLY A 93 2.51 -23.12 16.12
C GLY A 93 1.20 -23.65 15.55
N GLY A 94 0.08 -23.00 15.88
CA GLY A 94 -1.26 -23.52 15.65
C GLY A 94 -1.89 -23.19 14.30
N GLY A 95 -1.25 -22.38 13.43
CA GLY A 95 -1.78 -22.04 12.11
C GLY A 95 -2.77 -20.88 12.07
N LEU A 96 -3.51 -20.78 10.94
CA LEU A 96 -4.53 -19.75 10.72
C LEU A 96 -5.78 -20.32 10.06
N ALA A 97 -6.91 -19.63 10.17
CA ALA A 97 -8.16 -20.01 9.54
C ALA A 97 -8.85 -18.84 8.83
N PHE A 98 -9.48 -19.12 7.70
CA PHE A 98 -10.54 -18.27 7.15
C PHE A 98 -11.85 -18.61 7.87
N VAL A 99 -12.55 -17.60 8.39
CA VAL A 99 -13.69 -17.80 9.29
C VAL A 99 -14.96 -17.12 8.80
N LEU A 100 -16.08 -17.82 8.95
CA LEU A 100 -17.43 -17.28 8.95
C LEU A 100 -17.95 -17.34 10.39
N SER A 101 -18.08 -16.19 11.03
CA SER A 101 -18.40 -16.08 12.46
C SER A 101 -19.73 -15.33 12.70
N PRO A 102 -20.54 -15.75 13.69
CA PRO A 102 -21.80 -15.07 13.99
C PRO A 102 -21.61 -13.74 14.75
N ASP A 103 -20.41 -13.50 15.30
CA ASP A 103 -20.07 -12.32 16.06
C ASP A 103 -18.75 -11.69 15.58
N ASP A 104 -18.53 -10.44 15.97
CA ASP A 104 -17.34 -9.67 15.63
C ASP A 104 -16.57 -9.17 16.86
N ASP A 105 -16.81 -9.74 18.04
CA ASP A 105 -16.24 -9.27 19.30
C ASP A 105 -15.41 -10.34 20.03
N THR A 106 -15.70 -11.63 19.79
CA THR A 106 -14.99 -12.70 20.49
C THR A 106 -13.58 -12.89 19.93
N ILE A 107 -12.60 -12.72 20.82
CA ILE A 107 -11.23 -13.17 20.62
C ILE A 107 -11.22 -14.64 21.05
N GLY A 108 -11.00 -15.56 20.12
CA GLY A 108 -10.87 -16.97 20.47
C GLY A 108 -9.58 -17.26 21.24
N ASP A 109 -9.40 -18.52 21.64
CA ASP A 109 -8.31 -18.89 22.54
C ASP A 109 -6.95 -18.90 21.83
N ALA A 110 -5.90 -18.53 22.56
CA ALA A 110 -4.50 -18.60 22.11
C ALA A 110 -3.90 -20.01 22.21
N GLY A 111 -4.68 -20.99 22.68
CA GLY A 111 -4.40 -22.43 22.57
C GLY A 111 -4.56 -22.98 21.15
N GLY A 112 -4.61 -24.32 21.03
CA GLY A 112 -4.73 -25.07 19.76
C GLY A 112 -6.09 -24.95 19.06
N PHE A 113 -6.83 -23.87 19.33
CA PHE A 113 -8.15 -23.64 18.76
C PHE A 113 -8.12 -22.60 17.63
N LEU A 114 -6.95 -22.30 17.06
CA LEU A 114 -6.80 -21.36 15.93
C LEU A 114 -7.39 -19.95 16.17
N GLY A 115 -7.53 -19.52 17.42
CA GLY A 115 -8.25 -18.29 17.74
C GLY A 115 -9.76 -18.36 17.47
N LEU A 116 -10.34 -19.56 17.48
CA LEU A 116 -11.78 -19.84 17.40
C LEU A 116 -12.39 -19.88 18.81
N GLY A 117 -13.39 -19.04 19.06
CA GLY A 117 -14.15 -19.05 20.31
C GLY A 117 -15.24 -20.12 20.31
N GLY A 118 -15.55 -20.73 21.46
CA GLY A 118 -16.58 -21.76 21.62
C GLY A 118 -18.04 -21.28 21.47
N GLY A 119 -18.26 -20.12 20.84
CA GLY A 119 -19.59 -19.62 20.51
C GLY A 119 -20.14 -20.36 19.31
N GLY A 120 -21.22 -21.11 19.50
CA GLY A 120 -21.76 -22.00 18.48
C GLY A 120 -22.10 -21.29 17.14
N GLY A 121 -21.93 -21.99 16.02
CA GLY A 121 -22.38 -21.54 14.69
C GLY A 121 -21.30 -20.90 13.82
N PHE A 122 -20.06 -21.39 13.87
CA PHE A 122 -19.00 -20.97 12.96
C PHE A 122 -18.69 -22.03 11.89
N ILE A 123 -18.18 -21.54 10.76
CA ILE A 123 -17.50 -22.36 9.75
C ILE A 123 -16.09 -21.81 9.60
N ALA A 124 -15.08 -22.67 9.65
CA ALA A 124 -13.69 -22.28 9.44
C ALA A 124 -13.04 -23.18 8.40
N VAL A 125 -12.19 -22.59 7.56
CA VAL A 125 -11.25 -23.34 6.72
C VAL A 125 -9.86 -23.08 7.29
N GLU A 126 -9.31 -24.09 7.94
CA GLU A 126 -8.04 -24.01 8.66
C GLU A 126 -6.86 -24.39 7.76
N PHE A 127 -5.72 -23.77 8.04
CA PHE A 127 -4.42 -24.04 7.45
C PHE A 127 -3.48 -24.32 8.61
N ASP A 128 -3.40 -25.59 8.98
CA ASP A 128 -2.81 -26.03 10.24
C ASP A 128 -1.34 -26.44 10.06
N THR A 129 -0.50 -25.85 10.91
CA THR A 129 0.95 -26.02 10.94
C THR A 129 1.42 -26.98 12.03
N LEU A 130 0.51 -27.47 12.89
CA LEU A 130 0.73 -28.44 13.96
C LEU A 130 -0.07 -29.71 13.74
N MET A 131 0.41 -30.82 14.32
CA MET A 131 -0.33 -32.07 14.35
C MET A 131 -0.78 -32.32 15.78
N ASP A 132 -2.02 -31.98 16.09
CA ASP A 132 -2.68 -32.27 17.34
C ASP A 132 -3.38 -33.64 17.28
N VAL A 133 -2.79 -34.61 17.96
CA VAL A 133 -3.35 -35.97 18.07
C VAL A 133 -4.74 -35.96 18.70
N GLU A 134 -5.00 -34.99 19.58
CA GLU A 134 -6.32 -34.80 20.22
C GLU A 134 -7.40 -34.38 19.22
N PHE A 135 -7.03 -33.59 18.20
CA PHE A 135 -7.94 -33.08 17.16
C PHE A 135 -7.99 -33.98 15.91
N LYS A 136 -7.17 -35.04 15.89
CA LYS A 136 -7.09 -36.07 14.83
C LYS A 136 -6.50 -35.54 13.53
N ASP A 137 -5.56 -34.62 13.64
CA ASP A 137 -4.90 -34.06 12.47
C ASP A 137 -4.10 -35.14 11.74
N ILE A 138 -4.16 -35.08 10.41
CA ILE A 138 -3.45 -36.03 9.55
C ILE A 138 -1.93 -35.78 9.55
N ASN A 139 -1.52 -34.51 9.70
CA ASN A 139 -0.16 -34.03 9.80
C ASN A 139 -0.17 -32.52 10.15
N GLY A 140 1.00 -31.92 10.41
CA GLY A 140 1.12 -30.47 10.65
C GLY A 140 1.37 -29.63 9.40
N ASN A 141 0.72 -29.97 8.30
CA ASN A 141 0.74 -29.23 7.04
C ASN A 141 -0.50 -29.60 6.21
N HIS A 142 -1.68 -29.28 6.73
CA HIS A 142 -2.94 -29.66 6.09
C HIS A 142 -3.92 -28.48 6.01
N VAL A 143 -4.93 -28.64 5.16
CA VAL A 143 -6.10 -27.77 5.13
C VAL A 143 -7.31 -28.56 5.63
N GLY A 144 -8.10 -27.94 6.49
CA GLY A 144 -9.25 -28.57 7.15
C GLY A 144 -10.51 -27.71 7.05
N VAL A 145 -11.68 -28.34 7.17
CA VAL A 145 -12.96 -27.62 7.28
C VAL A 145 -13.64 -27.93 8.61
N ASP A 146 -13.63 -26.93 9.47
CA ASP A 146 -14.16 -26.96 10.82
C ASP A 146 -15.61 -26.45 10.85
N LEU A 147 -16.49 -27.28 11.40
CA LEU A 147 -17.93 -27.02 11.46
C LEU A 147 -18.42 -27.03 12.90
N ASN A 148 -18.37 -25.86 13.55
CA ASN A 148 -18.75 -25.70 14.95
C ASN A 148 -18.01 -26.66 15.92
N SER A 149 -16.82 -27.07 15.53
CA SER A 149 -15.93 -28.00 16.22
C SER A 149 -14.51 -27.70 15.73
N VAL A 150 -13.52 -28.02 16.56
CA VAL A 150 -12.08 -27.93 16.28
C VAL A 150 -11.53 -29.24 15.68
N VAL A 151 -12.41 -30.04 15.11
CA VAL A 151 -12.07 -31.33 14.51
C VAL A 151 -12.62 -31.26 13.12
N SER A 152 -11.71 -31.22 12.15
CA SER A 152 -12.05 -31.05 10.77
C SER A 152 -12.99 -32.13 10.25
N SER A 153 -14.07 -31.69 9.58
CA SER A 153 -15.05 -32.57 8.95
C SER A 153 -14.54 -33.17 7.65
N GLU A 154 -13.68 -32.43 6.95
CA GLU A 154 -12.96 -32.85 5.75
C GLU A 154 -11.55 -32.28 5.82
N VAL A 155 -10.56 -33.02 5.31
CA VAL A 155 -9.14 -32.63 5.36
C VAL A 155 -8.44 -32.89 4.02
N GLY A 156 -7.47 -32.04 3.68
CA GLY A 156 -6.61 -32.17 2.51
C GLY A 156 -5.15 -32.00 2.89
N ASP A 157 -4.31 -32.97 2.53
CA ASP A 157 -2.87 -32.90 2.77
C ASP A 157 -2.21 -31.95 1.76
N LEU A 158 -1.60 -30.87 2.24
CA LEU A 158 -0.97 -29.86 1.38
C LEU A 158 0.32 -30.35 0.74
N ALA A 159 0.94 -31.41 1.28
CA ALA A 159 2.10 -32.05 0.66
C ALA A 159 1.75 -32.61 -0.73
N ASN A 160 0.50 -33.05 -0.94
CA ASN A 160 0.05 -33.59 -2.23
C ASN A 160 0.01 -32.55 -3.35
N VAL A 161 -0.10 -31.27 -3.00
CA VAL A 161 -0.07 -30.14 -3.95
C VAL A 161 1.27 -29.39 -3.91
N GLY A 162 2.25 -29.92 -3.17
CA GLY A 162 3.59 -29.34 -3.07
C GLY A 162 3.63 -28.01 -2.32
N VAL A 163 2.71 -27.78 -1.38
CA VAL A 163 2.67 -26.59 -0.53
C VAL A 163 3.12 -26.97 0.88
N ASP A 164 3.98 -26.14 1.47
CA ASP A 164 4.41 -26.20 2.86
C ASP A 164 4.05 -24.87 3.53
N LEU A 165 3.09 -24.93 4.44
CA LEU A 165 2.61 -23.75 5.17
C LEU A 165 3.75 -23.01 5.87
N LYS A 166 4.77 -23.74 6.36
CA LYS A 166 5.89 -23.20 7.15
C LYS A 166 7.06 -22.70 6.30
N SER A 167 6.92 -22.68 4.99
CA SER A 167 7.98 -22.24 4.07
C SER A 167 8.42 -20.79 4.27
N GLY A 168 7.54 -19.94 4.82
CA GLY A 168 7.68 -18.49 4.81
C GLY A 168 7.47 -17.85 3.43
N ASP A 169 7.21 -18.66 2.40
CA ASP A 169 6.84 -18.19 1.09
C ASP A 169 5.38 -17.68 1.08
N LEU A 170 5.05 -16.91 0.05
CA LEU A 170 3.69 -16.42 -0.15
C LEU A 170 2.80 -17.55 -0.69
N ILE A 171 1.76 -17.89 0.06
CA ILE A 171 0.79 -18.94 -0.26
C ILE A 171 -0.52 -18.30 -0.69
N ASN A 172 -1.12 -18.82 -1.75
CA ASN A 172 -2.38 -18.38 -2.31
C ASN A 172 -3.45 -19.44 -2.06
N ALA A 173 -4.61 -19.03 -1.53
CA ALA A 173 -5.74 -19.90 -1.29
C ALA A 173 -7.02 -19.34 -1.93
N TRP A 174 -7.81 -20.25 -2.51
CA TRP A 174 -9.14 -19.97 -3.04
C TRP A 174 -10.14 -20.88 -2.34
N ILE A 175 -11.25 -20.30 -1.89
CA ILE A 175 -12.38 -21.06 -1.34
C ILE A 175 -13.62 -20.64 -2.11
N GLU A 176 -14.32 -21.61 -2.67
CA GLU A 176 -15.58 -21.40 -3.39
C GLU A 176 -16.67 -22.28 -2.80
N PHE A 177 -17.82 -21.67 -2.54
CA PHE A 177 -19.04 -22.33 -2.09
C PHE A 177 -20.19 -21.98 -3.03
N ASP A 178 -20.83 -23.01 -3.57
CA ASP A 178 -22.06 -22.87 -4.36
C ASP A 178 -23.27 -23.24 -3.50
N GLY A 179 -24.07 -22.23 -3.18
CA GLY A 179 -25.27 -22.39 -2.35
C GLY A 179 -26.38 -23.25 -2.99
N SER A 180 -26.35 -23.43 -4.32
CA SER A 180 -27.34 -24.25 -5.04
C SER A 180 -27.00 -25.73 -4.95
N SER A 181 -25.72 -26.09 -5.18
CA SER A 181 -25.24 -27.47 -5.11
C SER A 181 -24.79 -27.88 -3.71
N LYS A 182 -24.60 -26.92 -2.80
CA LYS A 182 -24.00 -27.10 -1.46
C LYS A 182 -22.55 -27.61 -1.51
N GLY A 183 -21.84 -27.42 -2.62
CA GLY A 183 -20.45 -27.81 -2.75
C GLY A 183 -19.50 -26.73 -2.21
N LEU A 184 -18.55 -27.12 -1.37
CA LEU A 184 -17.39 -26.31 -0.97
C LEU A 184 -16.13 -26.92 -1.58
N SER A 185 -15.29 -26.09 -2.21
CA SER A 185 -13.99 -26.51 -2.72
C SER A 185 -12.90 -25.52 -2.30
N VAL A 186 -11.72 -26.07 -1.98
CA VAL A 186 -10.54 -25.31 -1.55
C VAL A 186 -9.35 -25.64 -2.45
N TRP A 187 -8.66 -24.61 -2.92
CA TRP A 187 -7.42 -24.71 -3.68
C TRP A 187 -6.31 -23.97 -2.95
N VAL A 188 -5.09 -24.51 -2.98
CA VAL A 188 -3.92 -23.88 -2.38
C VAL A 188 -2.73 -24.02 -3.33
N SER A 189 -1.94 -22.95 -3.49
CA SER A 189 -0.75 -22.96 -4.34
C SER A 189 0.22 -21.83 -3.99
N TYR A 190 1.51 -22.01 -4.27
CA TYR A 190 2.45 -20.88 -4.36
C TYR A 190 2.25 -20.02 -5.62
N SER A 191 1.61 -20.59 -6.66
CA SER A 191 1.31 -19.86 -7.90
C SER A 191 0.16 -18.89 -7.70
N ASN A 192 0.18 -17.77 -8.42
CA ASN A 192 -0.93 -16.80 -8.45
C ASN A 192 -2.11 -17.28 -9.32
N LEU A 193 -1.95 -18.40 -10.03
CA LEU A 193 -2.99 -19.00 -10.86
C LEU A 193 -3.66 -20.12 -10.08
N LYS A 194 -5.01 -20.05 -9.96
CA LYS A 194 -5.80 -21.11 -9.33
C LYS A 194 -5.53 -22.46 -10.00
N PRO A 195 -5.12 -23.50 -9.25
CA PRO A 195 -4.97 -24.86 -9.77
C PRO A 195 -6.26 -25.39 -10.40
N LYS A 196 -6.15 -26.39 -11.27
CA LYS A 196 -7.32 -27.05 -11.86
C LYS A 196 -8.09 -27.86 -10.82
N ASP A 197 -7.37 -28.70 -10.08
CA ASP A 197 -7.93 -29.62 -9.12
C ASP A 197 -7.85 -29.02 -7.70
N PRO A 198 -8.94 -29.05 -6.92
CA PRO A 198 -8.92 -28.61 -5.53
C PRO A 198 -8.16 -29.60 -4.64
N VAL A 199 -7.56 -29.09 -3.57
CA VAL A 199 -6.93 -29.93 -2.53
C VAL A 199 -7.98 -30.55 -1.59
N LEU A 200 -9.13 -29.89 -1.45
CA LEU A 200 -10.25 -30.34 -0.63
C LEU A 200 -11.57 -30.03 -1.32
N THR A 201 -12.51 -30.96 -1.30
CA THR A 201 -13.90 -30.74 -1.74
C THR A 201 -14.84 -31.50 -0.84
N MET A 202 -15.93 -30.85 -0.42
CA MET A 202 -16.95 -31.46 0.41
C MET A 202 -18.35 -30.94 0.08
N ASN A 203 -19.37 -31.71 0.47
CA ASN A 203 -20.74 -31.22 0.51
C ASN A 203 -21.00 -30.57 1.87
N LEU A 204 -21.31 -29.28 1.87
CA LEU A 204 -21.49 -28.46 3.06
C LEU A 204 -22.90 -27.89 3.13
N ASP A 205 -23.68 -28.37 4.10
CA ASP A 205 -25.00 -27.83 4.41
C ASP A 205 -24.91 -26.60 5.33
N VAL A 206 -24.52 -25.46 4.74
CA VAL A 206 -24.25 -24.21 5.49
C VAL A 206 -25.42 -23.73 6.34
N ASP A 207 -26.67 -24.07 6.00
CA ASP A 207 -27.86 -23.63 6.72
C ASP A 207 -27.91 -24.14 8.17
N LYS A 208 -27.17 -25.21 8.48
CA LYS A 208 -27.02 -25.76 9.84
C LYS A 208 -26.11 -24.93 10.74
N TYR A 209 -25.22 -24.14 10.14
CA TYR A 209 -24.12 -23.48 10.85
C TYR A 209 -24.16 -21.96 10.73
N LEU A 210 -24.64 -21.42 9.61
CA LEU A 210 -24.70 -19.98 9.39
C LEU A 210 -25.96 -19.35 9.98
N ASN A 211 -25.83 -18.14 10.49
CA ASN A 211 -26.93 -17.22 10.73
C ASN A 211 -27.31 -16.48 9.43
N ASP A 212 -28.36 -15.66 9.49
CA ASP A 212 -28.78 -14.85 8.33
C ASP A 212 -27.68 -13.88 7.89
N PHE A 213 -26.94 -13.38 8.88
CA PHE A 213 -25.81 -12.48 8.74
C PHE A 213 -24.61 -13.07 9.48
N MET A 214 -23.44 -13.02 8.85
CA MET A 214 -22.18 -13.54 9.37
C MET A 214 -21.07 -12.54 9.09
N TYR A 215 -20.09 -12.47 9.98
CA TYR A 215 -18.83 -11.81 9.72
C TYR A 215 -17.88 -12.75 9.01
N VAL A 216 -17.06 -12.20 8.12
CA VAL A 216 -16.08 -12.94 7.33
C VAL A 216 -14.69 -12.40 7.64
N GLY A 217 -13.68 -13.26 7.72
CA GLY A 217 -12.31 -12.80 7.98
C GLY A 217 -11.37 -13.94 8.33
N PHE A 218 -10.41 -13.65 9.20
CA PHE A 218 -9.35 -14.57 9.58
C PHE A 218 -9.13 -14.62 11.09
N SER A 219 -8.67 -15.77 11.57
CA SER A 219 -8.15 -15.97 12.92
C SER A 219 -6.81 -16.71 12.87
N ALA A 220 -5.95 -16.49 13.85
CA ALA A 220 -4.75 -17.30 14.03
C ALA A 220 -4.37 -17.36 15.51
N SER A 221 -3.67 -18.43 15.89
CA SER A 221 -3.05 -18.56 17.20
C SER A 221 -1.68 -19.22 17.11
N THR A 222 -0.80 -18.92 18.07
CA THR A 222 0.57 -19.48 18.08
C THR A 222 0.77 -20.62 19.05
N GLN A 223 -0.12 -20.85 20.03
CA GLN A 223 0.02 -21.90 21.05
C GLN A 223 1.42 -21.96 21.71
N GLY A 224 2.01 -20.80 22.01
CA GLY A 224 3.34 -20.72 22.60
C GLY A 224 4.49 -20.85 21.61
N SER A 225 4.23 -20.75 20.31
CA SER A 225 5.22 -20.69 19.22
C SER A 225 5.72 -19.27 18.92
N THR A 226 6.78 -19.17 18.12
CA THR A 226 7.25 -17.92 17.48
C THR A 226 6.73 -17.74 16.04
N GLU A 227 5.64 -18.43 15.71
CA GLU A 227 5.01 -18.37 14.39
C GLU A 227 4.28 -17.04 14.16
N ILE A 228 4.50 -16.46 12.99
CA ILE A 228 3.91 -15.20 12.58
C ILE A 228 3.03 -15.46 11.37
N HIS A 229 1.74 -15.14 11.52
CA HIS A 229 0.72 -15.31 10.48
C HIS A 229 0.36 -13.96 9.88
N ARG A 230 0.58 -13.79 8.57
CA ARG A 230 0.26 -12.54 7.85
C ARG A 230 -0.69 -12.79 6.70
N ILE A 231 -1.74 -11.99 6.62
CA ILE A 231 -2.61 -11.86 5.45
C ILE A 231 -2.07 -10.71 4.59
N GLU A 232 -1.57 -11.07 3.42
CA GLU A 232 -0.86 -10.17 2.50
C GLU A 232 -1.82 -9.54 1.48
N TRP A 233 -2.90 -10.27 1.15
CA TRP A 233 -3.96 -9.80 0.26
C TRP A 233 -5.24 -10.60 0.49
N TRP A 234 -6.41 -10.00 0.34
CA TRP A 234 -7.70 -10.71 0.41
C TRP A 234 -8.80 -10.05 -0.45
N SER A 235 -9.64 -10.87 -1.06
CA SER A 235 -10.93 -10.49 -1.64
C SER A 235 -12.00 -11.49 -1.29
N PHE A 236 -13.22 -10.99 -1.20
CA PHE A 236 -14.40 -11.77 -0.93
C PHE A 236 -15.56 -11.30 -1.81
N GLY A 237 -16.28 -12.26 -2.37
CA GLY A 237 -17.50 -12.04 -3.13
C GLY A 237 -18.60 -12.96 -2.62
N SER A 238 -19.80 -12.43 -2.39
CA SER A 238 -21.00 -13.20 -2.06
C SER A 238 -22.17 -12.73 -2.91
N SER A 239 -22.98 -13.68 -3.38
CA SER A 239 -24.22 -13.36 -4.08
C SER A 239 -25.28 -14.45 -3.89
N PHE A 240 -26.54 -14.03 -3.87
CA PHE A 240 -27.64 -14.95 -4.08
C PHE A 240 -27.81 -15.12 -5.58
N ALA A 241 -27.85 -16.37 -6.06
CA ALA A 241 -28.32 -16.63 -7.42
C ALA A 241 -29.68 -15.95 -7.59
N ALA A 242 -29.83 -15.15 -8.64
CA ALA A 242 -31.09 -14.47 -8.91
C ALA A 242 -32.20 -15.53 -8.97
N ALA A 243 -33.16 -15.45 -8.05
CA ALA A 243 -34.37 -16.25 -8.10
C ALA A 243 -34.95 -16.09 -9.51
N GLU A 244 -34.97 -17.19 -10.26
CA GLU A 244 -35.41 -17.33 -11.65
C GLU A 244 -35.95 -16.04 -12.27
N ALA A 245 -35.08 -15.31 -12.97
CA ALA A 245 -35.55 -14.60 -14.14
C ALA A 245 -36.18 -15.67 -15.03
N ALA A 246 -37.50 -15.58 -15.17
CA ALA A 246 -38.35 -16.48 -15.93
C ALA A 246 -37.62 -17.04 -17.16
N ALA A 247 -37.69 -18.36 -17.31
CA ALA A 247 -37.17 -19.08 -18.46
C ALA A 247 -37.38 -18.27 -19.75
N PRO A 248 -36.35 -18.15 -20.62
CA PRO A 248 -36.59 -17.59 -21.94
C PRO A 248 -37.69 -18.43 -22.60
N PRO A 249 -38.68 -17.81 -23.27
CA PRO A 249 -39.73 -18.56 -23.93
C PRO A 249 -39.06 -19.55 -24.89
N PRO A 250 -39.56 -20.80 -24.99
CA PRO A 250 -38.99 -21.76 -25.90
C PRO A 250 -39.06 -21.17 -27.33
N PRO A 251 -38.06 -21.48 -28.19
CA PRO A 251 -38.11 -21.02 -29.56
C PRO A 251 -39.43 -21.50 -30.21
N PRO A 252 -40.07 -20.68 -31.05
CA PRO A 252 -41.28 -21.09 -31.72
C PRO A 252 -41.02 -22.37 -32.52
N ALA A 253 -41.91 -23.34 -32.39
CA ALA A 253 -41.88 -24.57 -33.16
C ALA A 253 -41.93 -24.25 -34.66
N SER A 254 -40.77 -24.31 -35.32
CA SER A 254 -40.66 -24.21 -36.77
C SER A 254 -40.32 -25.57 -37.36
N ALA A 255 -41.38 -26.20 -37.88
CA ALA A 255 -41.46 -27.11 -39.03
C ALA A 255 -40.57 -28.38 -39.11
N PRO A 256 -41.12 -29.50 -39.63
CA PRO A 256 -40.45 -30.80 -39.66
C PRO A 256 -39.33 -30.85 -40.72
N PRO A 257 -38.40 -31.83 -40.63
CA PRO A 257 -37.28 -31.93 -41.54
C PRO A 257 -37.74 -32.35 -42.95
N PRO A 258 -37.10 -31.89 -44.04
CA PRO A 258 -37.33 -32.46 -45.35
C PRO A 258 -36.62 -33.80 -45.47
N SER A 259 -37.33 -34.78 -46.02
CA SER A 259 -36.88 -36.13 -46.33
C SER A 259 -35.80 -36.19 -47.41
N LEU A 260 -34.78 -37.03 -47.17
CA LEU A 260 -34.08 -37.94 -48.09
C LEU A 260 -33.96 -37.56 -49.60
N ALA A 261 -32.75 -37.11 -49.98
CA ALA A 261 -31.80 -37.55 -51.05
C ALA A 261 -32.30 -38.16 -52.41
N PRO A 262 -31.46 -38.34 -53.47
CA PRO A 262 -30.01 -38.07 -53.61
C PRO A 262 -29.49 -37.49 -54.98
N SER A 263 -28.19 -37.18 -55.00
CA SER A 263 -27.18 -37.27 -56.10
C SER A 263 -27.39 -36.53 -57.43
N HIS A 264 -26.50 -35.57 -57.76
CA HIS A 264 -25.43 -35.71 -58.77
C HIS A 264 -24.56 -34.44 -58.91
N SER A 265 -23.41 -34.67 -59.52
CA SER A 265 -22.12 -34.00 -59.64
C SER A 265 -22.00 -32.71 -60.48
N GLU A 266 -20.96 -31.93 -60.11
CA GLU A 266 -19.98 -31.19 -60.94
C GLU A 266 -20.28 -29.83 -61.64
N GLU A 267 -19.49 -28.84 -61.17
CA GLU A 267 -18.67 -27.83 -61.87
C GLU A 267 -19.21 -26.78 -62.88
N LYS A 268 -18.90 -25.52 -62.50
CA LYS A 268 -18.26 -24.40 -63.24
C LYS A 268 -19.08 -23.20 -63.75
N GLU A 269 -18.63 -22.05 -63.22
CA GLU A 269 -18.35 -20.74 -63.85
C GLU A 269 -19.45 -19.76 -64.32
N SER A 270 -19.64 -18.73 -63.47
CA SER A 270 -19.27 -17.32 -63.73
C SER A 270 -20.23 -16.33 -64.45
N ILE A 271 -20.17 -15.08 -63.94
CA ILE A 271 -20.46 -13.76 -64.56
C ILE A 271 -21.85 -13.10 -64.31
N SER A 272 -21.87 -12.33 -63.21
CA SER A 272 -22.06 -10.86 -63.12
C SER A 272 -23.45 -10.19 -63.05
N LYS A 273 -23.52 -9.33 -62.00
CA LYS A 273 -24.15 -7.99 -61.87
C LYS A 273 -25.69 -7.88 -61.90
N SER A 274 -26.27 -7.56 -60.73
CA SER A 274 -26.58 -6.16 -60.35
C SER A 274 -27.18 -6.05 -58.94
N SER A 275 -26.65 -5.11 -58.14
CA SER A 275 -27.34 -4.09 -57.31
C SER A 275 -28.71 -4.46 -56.72
N CYS A 276 -29.02 -4.33 -55.41
CA CYS A 276 -28.85 -3.17 -54.55
C CYS A 276 -29.14 -3.55 -53.06
N HIS A 277 -28.65 -2.72 -52.13
CA HIS A 277 -29.05 -2.59 -50.71
C HIS A 277 -28.53 -3.63 -49.69
N ASN A 278 -27.29 -3.43 -49.26
CA ASN A 278 -26.89 -3.66 -47.87
C ASN A 278 -26.03 -2.48 -47.40
N GLY A 279 -26.52 -1.76 -46.40
CA GLY A 279 -25.90 -0.56 -45.85
C GLY A 279 -26.33 -0.37 -44.40
N CYS A 280 -25.89 -1.33 -43.58
CA CYS A 280 -25.90 -1.39 -42.12
C CYS A 280 -26.28 -0.08 -41.39
N VAL A 281 -27.47 -0.06 -40.79
CA VAL A 281 -27.85 0.94 -39.79
C VAL A 281 -26.93 0.75 -38.58
N LYS A 282 -26.03 1.71 -38.38
CA LYS A 282 -25.25 1.86 -37.15
C LYS A 282 -26.23 2.01 -35.99
N ARG A 283 -26.41 0.94 -35.21
CA ARG A 283 -26.92 1.03 -33.83
C ARG A 283 -25.88 1.81 -33.04
N VAL A 284 -26.11 3.12 -32.90
CA VAL A 284 -25.51 3.91 -31.83
C VAL A 284 -26.16 3.41 -30.55
N ASN A 285 -25.48 2.49 -29.86
CA ASN A 285 -25.81 2.16 -28.48
C ASN A 285 -25.48 3.40 -27.64
N LYS A 286 -26.51 4.21 -27.43
CA LYS A 286 -26.55 5.33 -26.51
C LYS A 286 -26.64 4.77 -25.09
N PHE A 287 -25.54 4.20 -24.60
CA PHE A 287 -25.38 3.74 -23.21
C PHE A 287 -23.99 3.99 -22.62
N ASP A 288 -23.11 4.74 -23.31
CA ASP A 288 -21.72 5.03 -22.87
C ASP A 288 -21.46 6.51 -22.53
N SER A 289 -22.30 7.17 -21.73
CA SER A 289 -22.00 8.57 -21.35
C SER A 289 -22.37 9.02 -19.94
N LEU A 290 -22.61 8.10 -19.00
CA LEU A 290 -22.90 8.49 -17.61
C LEU A 290 -22.09 7.74 -16.55
N GLY A 291 -21.29 6.75 -16.93
CA GLY A 291 -20.46 5.96 -16.00
C GLY A 291 -19.02 6.45 -15.81
N SER A 292 -18.54 7.41 -16.61
CA SER A 292 -17.12 7.80 -16.64
C SER A 292 -16.72 8.88 -15.64
N GLU A 293 -17.67 9.45 -14.88
CA GLU A 293 -17.40 10.33 -13.74
C GLU A 293 -17.38 9.57 -12.39
N ILE A 294 -17.63 8.26 -12.41
CA ILE A 294 -17.51 7.39 -11.23
C ILE A 294 -16.02 7.26 -10.91
N ILE A 295 -15.61 7.83 -9.78
CA ILE A 295 -14.31 7.71 -9.09
C ILE A 295 -13.33 6.83 -9.88
N LYS A 296 -12.56 7.43 -10.80
CA LYS A 296 -11.59 6.69 -11.65
C LYS A 296 -10.52 6.09 -10.74
N MET A 297 -10.74 4.86 -10.28
CA MET A 297 -9.73 4.01 -9.69
C MET A 297 -8.64 3.70 -10.73
N PRO A 298 -7.39 3.41 -10.31
CA PRO A 298 -6.33 3.04 -11.24
C PRO A 298 -6.74 1.82 -12.08
N LYS A 299 -6.73 1.95 -13.41
CA LYS A 299 -7.09 0.87 -14.35
C LYS A 299 -6.03 -0.23 -14.31
N GLN A 300 -6.45 -1.50 -14.27
CA GLN A 300 -5.54 -2.60 -14.56
C GLN A 300 -5.34 -2.72 -16.07
N PHE A 301 -4.11 -2.52 -16.53
CA PHE A 301 -3.69 -2.65 -17.93
C PHE A 301 -3.10 -4.03 -18.20
N SER A 302 -3.27 -4.53 -19.42
CA SER A 302 -2.54 -5.73 -19.86
C SER A 302 -1.10 -5.40 -20.26
N TYR A 303 -0.19 -6.35 -20.09
CA TYR A 303 1.20 -6.19 -20.52
C TYR A 303 1.28 -5.96 -22.04
N LYS A 304 0.40 -6.61 -22.82
CA LYS A 304 0.34 -6.45 -24.29
C LYS A 304 0.02 -5.00 -24.67
N GLU A 305 -0.91 -4.37 -23.95
CA GLU A 305 -1.30 -2.98 -24.19
C GLU A 305 -0.16 -2.02 -23.89
N LEU A 306 0.47 -2.13 -22.72
CA LEU A 306 1.60 -1.26 -22.33
C LEU A 306 2.85 -1.50 -23.18
N LYS A 307 3.10 -2.75 -23.58
CA LYS A 307 4.17 -3.09 -24.53
C LYS A 307 3.91 -2.41 -25.88
N SER A 308 2.68 -2.42 -26.38
CA SER A 308 2.33 -1.70 -27.61
C SER A 308 2.49 -0.19 -27.46
N ALA A 309 1.95 0.37 -26.36
CA ALA A 309 1.98 1.81 -26.06
C ALA A 309 3.41 2.38 -25.99
N THR A 310 4.35 1.59 -25.47
CA THR A 310 5.78 1.94 -25.34
C THR A 310 6.63 1.51 -26.54
N LYS A 311 6.01 1.02 -27.63
CA LYS A 311 6.71 0.44 -28.81
C LYS A 311 7.74 -0.63 -28.43
N CYS A 312 7.30 -1.62 -27.65
CA CYS A 312 8.11 -2.69 -27.08
C CYS A 312 9.20 -2.17 -26.13
N PHE A 313 8.87 -1.21 -25.27
CA PHE A 313 9.82 -0.59 -24.34
C PHE A 313 11.08 -0.07 -25.05
N ASN A 314 10.88 0.62 -26.17
CA ASN A 314 11.97 1.12 -26.99
C ASN A 314 12.84 2.12 -26.21
N ALA A 315 14.16 1.99 -26.30
CA ALA A 315 15.10 2.87 -25.60
C ALA A 315 14.91 4.37 -25.94
N ASN A 316 14.47 4.69 -27.16
CA ASN A 316 14.18 6.07 -27.57
C ASN A 316 12.94 6.68 -26.89
N ARG A 317 12.19 5.88 -26.14
CA ARG A 317 11.04 6.32 -25.34
C ARG A 317 11.36 6.46 -23.86
N ILE A 318 12.59 6.18 -23.44
CA ILE A 318 12.98 6.38 -22.05
C ILE A 318 12.97 7.88 -21.74
N ILE A 319 12.26 8.26 -20.69
CA ILE A 319 12.20 9.64 -20.18
C ILE A 319 12.97 9.81 -18.86
N GLY A 320 13.26 8.69 -18.18
CA GLY A 320 14.06 8.69 -16.95
C GLY A 320 14.45 7.28 -16.50
N HIS A 321 15.55 7.22 -15.75
CA HIS A 321 15.95 6.05 -14.98
C HIS A 321 15.79 6.44 -13.51
N GLY A 322 14.93 5.72 -12.79
CA GLY A 322 14.83 5.82 -11.33
C GLY A 322 15.69 4.75 -10.66
N ALA A 323 15.84 4.84 -9.34
CA ALA A 323 16.48 3.78 -8.55
C ALA A 323 15.76 2.42 -8.70
N PHE A 324 14.46 2.48 -9.03
CA PHE A 324 13.54 1.34 -8.95
C PHE A 324 13.07 0.86 -10.32
N GLY A 325 13.56 1.44 -11.41
CA GLY A 325 13.11 1.06 -12.74
C GLY A 325 13.36 2.11 -13.81
N THR A 326 12.87 1.81 -15.00
CA THR A 326 12.96 2.70 -16.17
C THR A 326 11.59 3.24 -16.51
N VAL A 327 11.50 4.54 -16.77
CA VAL A 327 10.25 5.21 -17.14
C VAL A 327 10.22 5.47 -18.64
N TYR A 328 9.15 5.03 -19.30
CA TYR A 328 8.96 5.14 -20.74
C TYR A 328 7.78 6.05 -21.07
N LYS A 329 7.87 6.82 -22.14
CA LYS A 329 6.74 7.51 -22.76
C LYS A 329 5.87 6.49 -23.52
N GLY A 330 4.63 6.33 -23.08
CA GLY A 330 3.59 5.54 -23.72
C GLY A 330 2.59 6.40 -24.49
N VAL A 331 1.95 5.81 -25.49
CA VAL A 331 0.72 6.35 -26.11
C VAL A 331 -0.33 5.23 -26.06
N LEU A 332 -1.38 5.40 -25.27
CA LEU A 332 -2.39 4.37 -25.07
C LEU A 332 -3.16 4.11 -26.38
N PRO A 333 -3.33 2.85 -26.82
CA PRO A 333 -3.96 2.56 -28.11
C PRO A 333 -5.45 2.91 -28.18
N GLU A 334 -6.13 2.83 -27.03
CA GLU A 334 -7.59 2.95 -26.92
C GLU A 334 -8.07 4.39 -27.20
N ASN A 335 -7.36 5.39 -26.68
CA ASN A 335 -7.77 6.78 -26.71
C ASN A 335 -6.69 7.76 -27.20
N GLY A 336 -5.44 7.30 -27.37
CA GLY A 336 -4.32 8.14 -27.78
C GLY A 336 -3.67 8.94 -26.65
N ASP A 337 -4.06 8.70 -25.39
CA ASP A 337 -3.51 9.42 -24.25
C ASP A 337 -2.01 9.17 -24.10
N ILE A 338 -1.27 10.23 -23.77
CA ILE A 338 0.16 10.17 -23.56
C ILE A 338 0.44 9.95 -22.06
N VAL A 339 1.16 8.86 -21.76
CA VAL A 339 1.39 8.40 -20.38
C VAL A 339 2.88 8.19 -20.10
N ALA A 340 3.24 8.19 -18.82
CA ALA A 340 4.53 7.72 -18.32
C ALA A 340 4.36 6.31 -17.74
N VAL A 341 5.08 5.33 -18.28
CA VAL A 341 5.05 3.93 -17.86
C VAL A 341 6.34 3.61 -17.11
N LYS A 342 6.27 3.53 -15.78
CA LYS A 342 7.37 3.10 -14.91
C LYS A 342 7.40 1.57 -14.90
N ARG A 343 8.46 0.98 -15.44
CA ARG A 343 8.70 -0.47 -15.42
C ARG A 343 9.64 -0.77 -14.25
N CYS A 344 9.12 -1.38 -13.20
CA CYS A 344 9.84 -1.63 -11.96
C CYS A 344 10.84 -2.79 -12.12
N SER A 345 11.92 -2.77 -11.34
CA SER A 345 12.90 -3.86 -11.33
C SER A 345 12.30 -5.13 -10.70
N HIS A 346 12.77 -6.31 -11.12
CA HIS A 346 12.32 -7.62 -10.60
C HIS A 346 12.86 -7.96 -9.19
N SER A 347 13.41 -7.00 -8.44
CA SER A 347 13.88 -7.25 -7.07
C SER A 347 12.71 -7.33 -6.08
N SER A 348 12.91 -8.02 -4.96
CA SER A 348 11.96 -8.06 -3.83
C SER A 348 11.62 -6.64 -3.35
N GLN A 349 12.62 -5.76 -3.31
CA GLN A 349 12.43 -4.35 -3.00
C GLN A 349 11.50 -3.65 -4.01
N GLY A 350 11.69 -3.87 -5.32
CA GLY A 350 10.84 -3.28 -6.36
C GLY A 350 9.38 -3.74 -6.28
N LYS A 351 9.12 -4.98 -5.82
CA LYS A 351 7.76 -5.49 -5.57
C LYS A 351 7.10 -4.79 -4.38
N ASN A 352 7.81 -4.62 -3.26
CA ASN A 352 7.29 -3.93 -2.08
C ASN A 352 6.98 -2.46 -2.38
N GLU A 353 7.86 -1.79 -3.13
CA GLU A 353 7.64 -0.41 -3.55
C GLU A 353 6.46 -0.29 -4.51
N PHE A 354 6.26 -1.26 -5.41
CA PHE A 354 5.08 -1.29 -6.26
C PHE A 354 3.78 -1.42 -5.45
N LEU A 355 3.73 -2.34 -4.49
CA LEU A 355 2.55 -2.54 -3.64
C LEU A 355 2.27 -1.31 -2.77
N SER A 356 3.32 -0.74 -2.17
CA SER A 356 3.22 0.50 -1.39
C SER A 356 2.72 1.66 -2.25
N GLU A 357 3.33 1.86 -3.43
CA GLU A 357 2.95 2.91 -4.35
C GLU A 357 1.50 2.72 -4.80
N LEU A 358 1.09 1.52 -5.25
CA LEU A 358 -0.27 1.23 -5.71
C LEU A 358 -1.34 1.46 -4.62
N SER A 359 -1.10 0.99 -3.40
CA SER A 359 -2.03 1.13 -2.27
C SER A 359 -2.15 2.58 -1.77
N ILE A 360 -1.03 3.29 -1.68
CA ILE A 360 -1.01 4.67 -1.21
C ILE A 360 -1.48 5.62 -2.32
N ILE A 361 -0.78 5.73 -3.45
CA ILE A 361 -1.13 6.72 -4.48
C ILE A 361 -2.47 6.43 -5.16
N GLY A 362 -2.92 5.17 -5.16
CA GLY A 362 -4.20 4.76 -5.72
C GLY A 362 -5.38 5.45 -5.04
N SER A 363 -5.31 5.62 -3.72
CA SER A 363 -6.34 6.23 -2.87
C SER A 363 -6.22 7.76 -2.76
N LEU A 364 -5.07 8.34 -3.08
CA LEU A 364 -4.81 9.77 -2.95
C LEU A 364 -5.33 10.60 -4.13
N ARG A 365 -5.86 11.79 -3.86
CA ARG A 365 -6.36 12.73 -4.87
C ARG A 365 -6.03 14.17 -4.48
N HIS A 366 -4.99 14.74 -5.08
CA HIS A 366 -4.60 16.13 -4.88
C HIS A 366 -3.95 16.71 -6.15
N ARG A 367 -4.20 18.01 -6.44
CA ARG A 367 -3.74 18.67 -7.68
C ARG A 367 -2.21 18.72 -7.83
N ASN A 368 -1.50 18.71 -6.71
CA ASN A 368 -0.04 18.71 -6.64
C ASN A 368 0.56 17.31 -6.39
N LEU A 369 -0.20 16.24 -6.66
CA LEU A 369 0.31 14.87 -6.73
C LEU A 369 0.29 14.36 -8.17
N VAL A 370 1.25 13.52 -8.53
CA VAL A 370 1.25 12.82 -9.81
C VAL A 370 0.16 11.76 -9.77
N ARG A 371 -0.77 11.83 -10.71
CA ARG A 371 -1.91 10.91 -10.76
C ARG A 371 -1.48 9.57 -11.33
N LEU A 372 -1.73 8.50 -10.57
CA LEU A 372 -1.67 7.13 -11.07
C LEU A 372 -2.93 6.86 -11.90
N GLN A 373 -2.74 6.58 -13.19
CA GLN A 373 -3.80 6.17 -14.09
C GLN A 373 -4.09 4.67 -14.01
N GLY A 374 -3.08 3.86 -13.69
CA GLY A 374 -3.23 2.42 -13.65
C GLY A 374 -1.94 1.65 -13.42
N TRP A 375 -2.04 0.34 -13.53
CA TRP A 375 -0.96 -0.59 -13.20
C TRP A 375 -1.04 -1.85 -14.06
N CYS A 376 0.03 -2.63 -14.07
CA CYS A 376 0.09 -3.95 -14.71
C CYS A 376 0.99 -4.87 -13.88
N HIS A 377 0.48 -6.06 -13.59
CA HIS A 377 1.26 -7.15 -13.00
C HIS A 377 0.97 -8.43 -13.80
N GLU A 378 1.72 -8.65 -14.88
CA GLU A 378 1.55 -9.78 -15.79
C GLU A 378 2.92 -10.29 -16.23
N LYS A 379 3.08 -11.61 -16.37
CA LYS A 379 4.31 -12.24 -16.88
C LYS A 379 5.57 -11.87 -16.08
N GLY A 380 5.44 -11.67 -14.77
CA GLY A 380 6.51 -11.21 -13.89
C GLY A 380 6.83 -9.71 -13.99
N GLU A 381 6.19 -9.00 -14.92
CA GLU A 381 6.44 -7.58 -15.14
C GLU A 381 5.52 -6.74 -14.27
N ILE A 382 6.14 -5.80 -13.55
CA ILE A 382 5.48 -4.84 -12.68
C ILE A 382 5.58 -3.45 -13.33
N LEU A 383 4.45 -2.87 -13.70
CA LEU A 383 4.39 -1.54 -14.30
C LEU A 383 3.36 -0.64 -13.64
N LEU A 384 3.70 0.64 -13.53
CA LEU A 384 2.83 1.72 -13.07
C LEU A 384 2.66 2.75 -14.19
N VAL A 385 1.44 3.25 -14.37
CA VAL A 385 1.07 4.16 -15.46
C VAL A 385 0.60 5.49 -14.86
N TYR A 386 1.27 6.58 -15.23
CA TYR A 386 0.98 7.92 -14.75
C TYR A 386 0.67 8.88 -15.90
N ASP A 387 0.06 10.02 -15.55
CA ASP A 387 0.03 11.18 -16.44
C ASP A 387 1.46 11.57 -16.84
N LEU A 388 1.72 11.75 -18.14
CA LEU A 388 3.02 12.25 -18.60
C LEU A 388 3.16 13.73 -18.22
N MET A 389 4.28 14.08 -17.58
CA MET A 389 4.63 15.44 -17.20
C MET A 389 5.56 16.06 -18.26
N PRO A 390 5.07 16.99 -19.11
CA PRO A 390 5.79 17.44 -20.30
C PRO A 390 7.07 18.22 -19.99
N ASN A 391 7.12 18.91 -18.85
CA ASN A 391 8.29 19.69 -18.43
C ASN A 391 9.28 18.88 -17.57
N GLY A 392 9.06 17.56 -17.44
CA GLY A 392 9.97 16.66 -16.73
C GLY A 392 10.03 16.90 -15.23
N SER A 393 11.14 16.52 -14.61
CA SER A 393 11.41 16.68 -13.19
C SER A 393 12.08 18.03 -12.87
N LEU A 394 11.88 18.52 -11.66
CA LEU A 394 12.37 19.82 -11.20
C LEU A 394 13.90 19.88 -11.16
N ASP A 395 14.59 18.79 -10.85
CA ASP A 395 16.06 18.74 -10.88
C ASP A 395 16.60 19.02 -12.29
N LYS A 396 15.99 18.43 -13.33
CA LYS A 396 16.35 18.72 -14.73
C LYS A 396 16.07 20.17 -15.09
N ALA A 397 14.94 20.72 -14.66
CA ALA A 397 14.61 22.13 -14.88
C ALA A 397 15.59 23.10 -14.17
N LEU A 398 16.15 22.71 -13.03
CA LEU A 398 17.14 23.50 -12.30
C LEU A 398 18.55 23.37 -12.86
N PHE A 399 18.99 22.18 -13.24
CA PHE A 399 20.41 21.89 -13.51
C PHE A 399 20.74 21.62 -14.98
N GLU A 400 19.78 21.15 -15.78
CA GLU A 400 20.02 20.73 -17.18
C GLU A 400 19.43 21.73 -18.20
N ALA A 401 18.48 22.57 -17.78
CA ALA A 401 17.89 23.59 -18.64
C ALA A 401 18.90 24.68 -19.02
N ARG A 402 18.88 25.11 -20.30
CA ARG A 402 19.73 26.20 -20.80
C ARG A 402 19.42 27.55 -20.15
N THR A 403 18.14 27.81 -19.90
CA THR A 403 17.66 29.03 -19.25
C THR A 403 17.29 28.73 -17.80
N PRO A 404 17.62 29.61 -16.86
CA PRO A 404 17.25 29.41 -15.46
C PRO A 404 15.73 29.38 -15.32
N LEU A 405 15.23 28.49 -14.47
CA LEU A 405 13.81 28.47 -14.11
C LEU A 405 13.45 29.82 -13.44
N PRO A 406 12.51 30.60 -13.98
CA PRO A 406 12.19 31.93 -13.46
C PRO A 406 11.71 31.91 -11.99
N TRP A 407 11.98 32.97 -11.25
CA TRP A 407 11.62 33.07 -9.82
C TRP A 407 10.13 32.81 -9.55
N ALA A 408 9.25 33.36 -10.39
CA ALA A 408 7.80 33.14 -10.28
C ALA A 408 7.42 31.64 -10.35
N HIS A 409 8.06 30.87 -11.22
CA HIS A 409 7.85 29.42 -11.30
C HIS A 409 8.41 28.72 -10.07
N ARG A 410 9.61 29.09 -9.59
CA ARG A 410 10.21 28.51 -8.38
C ARG A 410 9.29 28.65 -7.17
N ARG A 411 8.74 29.84 -6.93
CA ARG A 411 7.78 30.08 -5.84
C ARG A 411 6.53 29.22 -5.98
N LYS A 412 5.94 29.19 -7.18
CA LYS A 412 4.74 28.41 -7.48
C LYS A 412 4.96 26.92 -7.21
N ILE A 413 6.14 26.41 -7.58
CA ILE A 413 6.54 25.01 -7.38
C ILE A 413 6.69 24.70 -5.88
N LEU A 414 7.42 25.53 -5.12
CA LEU A 414 7.58 25.34 -3.68
C LEU A 414 6.23 25.32 -2.96
N LEU A 415 5.35 26.27 -3.28
CA LEU A 415 3.99 26.32 -2.75
C LEU A 415 3.18 25.05 -3.09
N GLY A 416 3.29 24.57 -4.34
CA GLY A 416 2.60 23.35 -4.78
C GLY A 416 3.07 22.10 -4.01
N VAL A 417 4.37 21.96 -3.79
CA VAL A 417 4.93 20.82 -3.02
C VAL A 417 4.53 20.93 -1.54
N ALA A 418 4.58 22.13 -0.95
CA ALA A 418 4.12 22.34 0.42
C ALA A 418 2.62 21.99 0.58
N SER A 419 1.79 22.36 -0.39
CA SER A 419 0.37 22.01 -0.43
C SER A 419 0.15 20.50 -0.51
N ALA A 420 0.95 19.79 -1.33
CA ALA A 420 0.88 18.33 -1.41
C ALA A 420 1.22 17.67 -0.07
N LEU A 421 2.30 18.11 0.58
CA LEU A 421 2.73 17.55 1.86
C LEU A 421 1.76 17.87 3.00
N ALA A 422 1.17 19.07 3.03
CA ALA A 422 0.13 19.41 4.00
C ALA A 422 -1.07 18.47 3.88
N TYR A 423 -1.51 18.17 2.65
CA TYR A 423 -2.55 17.19 2.38
C TYR A 423 -2.19 15.80 2.92
N LEU A 424 -1.00 15.29 2.56
CA LEU A 424 -0.52 13.97 3.00
C LEU A 424 -0.44 13.84 4.53
N HIS A 425 0.04 14.89 5.21
CA HIS A 425 0.31 14.84 6.65
C HIS A 425 -0.93 15.05 7.53
N GLN A 426 -1.93 15.80 7.06
CA GLN A 426 -3.01 16.32 7.91
C GLN A 426 -4.43 16.11 7.36
N GLU A 427 -4.59 15.93 6.05
CA GLU A 427 -5.93 15.88 5.43
C GLU A 427 -6.33 14.45 5.02
N CYS A 428 -5.36 13.54 4.89
CA CYS A 428 -5.63 12.12 4.69
C CYS A 428 -6.15 11.46 5.97
N GLU A 429 -7.04 10.46 5.81
CA GLU A 429 -7.59 9.66 6.92
C GLU A 429 -6.47 9.08 7.79
N ASN A 430 -5.49 8.44 7.15
CA ASN A 430 -4.21 8.12 7.76
C ASN A 430 -3.16 9.11 7.28
N GLN A 431 -2.27 9.52 8.18
CA GLN A 431 -1.10 10.32 7.84
C GLN A 431 -0.21 9.54 6.87
N VAL A 432 0.18 10.16 5.77
CA VAL A 432 1.09 9.58 4.77
C VAL A 432 2.46 10.25 4.88
N ILE A 433 3.49 9.47 5.23
CA ILE A 433 4.89 9.92 5.21
C ILE A 433 5.52 9.47 3.90
N HIS A 434 6.00 10.42 3.10
CA HIS A 434 6.50 10.15 1.76
C HIS A 434 7.91 9.55 1.74
N ARG A 435 8.79 10.00 2.65
CA ARG A 435 10.16 9.48 2.89
C ARG A 435 11.19 9.67 1.77
N ASP A 436 10.83 10.27 0.64
CA ASP A 436 11.76 10.52 -0.47
C ASP A 436 11.44 11.82 -1.22
N ILE A 437 11.22 12.88 -0.45
CA ILE A 437 11.01 14.23 -0.99
C ILE A 437 12.33 14.77 -1.52
N LYS A 438 12.40 14.96 -2.84
CA LYS A 438 13.55 15.50 -3.56
C LYS A 438 13.14 16.08 -4.92
N THR A 439 13.97 16.94 -5.49
CA THR A 439 13.67 17.63 -6.76
C THR A 439 13.49 16.68 -7.95
N SER A 440 14.12 15.49 -7.96
CA SER A 440 13.90 14.50 -9.02
C SER A 440 12.55 13.76 -8.93
N ASN A 441 11.89 13.81 -7.78
CA ASN A 441 10.55 13.24 -7.56
C ASN A 441 9.43 14.29 -7.71
N ILE A 442 9.78 15.55 -8.00
CA ILE A 442 8.83 16.64 -8.25
C ILE A 442 8.73 16.86 -9.76
N MET A 443 7.59 16.50 -10.34
CA MET A 443 7.33 16.65 -11.76
C MET A 443 6.63 17.96 -12.09
N LEU A 444 6.79 18.43 -13.32
CA LEU A 444 6.26 19.69 -13.80
C LEU A 444 5.26 19.47 -14.93
N ASP A 445 4.02 19.91 -14.73
CA ASP A 445 3.02 19.93 -15.79
C ASP A 445 3.24 21.09 -16.78
N GLU A 446 2.38 21.19 -17.80
CA GLU A 446 2.48 22.21 -18.86
C GLU A 446 2.53 23.65 -18.33
N GLY A 447 1.82 23.92 -17.23
CA GLY A 447 1.77 25.23 -16.57
C GLY A 447 2.84 25.44 -15.50
N PHE A 448 3.89 24.60 -15.48
CA PHE A 448 4.94 24.58 -14.44
C PHE A 448 4.36 24.43 -13.02
N ASN A 449 3.23 23.76 -12.86
CA ASN A 449 2.75 23.39 -11.53
C ASN A 449 3.51 22.14 -11.06
N ALA A 450 3.90 22.14 -9.78
CA ALA A 450 4.55 20.99 -9.18
C ALA A 450 3.56 19.85 -8.91
N ARG A 451 3.98 18.63 -9.24
CA ARG A 451 3.31 17.38 -8.89
C ARG A 451 4.32 16.43 -8.26
N LEU A 452 4.15 16.18 -6.98
CA LEU A 452 4.97 15.23 -6.23
C LEU A 452 4.58 13.80 -6.59
N GLY A 453 5.57 12.97 -6.90
CA GLY A 453 5.40 11.56 -7.23
C GLY A 453 6.44 10.67 -6.56
N ASP A 454 6.47 9.40 -6.96
CA ASP A 454 7.34 8.34 -6.44
C ASP A 454 7.02 7.97 -4.98
N PHE A 455 5.89 7.30 -4.78
CA PHE A 455 5.41 6.86 -3.48
C PHE A 455 5.95 5.48 -3.07
N GLY A 456 6.97 4.96 -3.76
CA GLY A 456 7.51 3.62 -3.50
C GLY A 456 8.01 3.41 -2.07
N LEU A 457 8.54 4.47 -1.43
CA LEU A 457 9.01 4.43 -0.04
C LEU A 457 7.96 4.92 0.96
N ALA A 458 6.81 5.43 0.50
CA ALA A 458 5.81 6.04 1.35
C ALA A 458 5.21 5.02 2.33
N ARG A 459 4.68 5.51 3.45
CA ARG A 459 3.99 4.71 4.46
C ARG A 459 2.81 5.47 5.03
N GLN A 460 1.79 4.72 5.46
CA GLN A 460 0.68 5.25 6.25
C GLN A 460 0.92 5.02 7.74
N THR A 461 0.57 5.99 8.56
CA THR A 461 0.55 5.92 10.02
C THR A 461 -0.78 6.49 10.51
N GLU A 462 -1.33 5.94 11.59
CA GLU A 462 -2.44 6.61 12.26
C GLU A 462 -1.96 7.96 12.82
N HIS A 463 -2.88 8.93 12.86
CA HIS A 463 -2.62 10.19 13.56
C HIS A 463 -2.38 9.89 15.05
N ASP A 464 -1.44 10.62 15.66
CA ASP A 464 -1.06 10.53 17.08
C ASP A 464 -0.36 9.23 17.55
N LYS A 465 -0.11 8.24 16.67
CA LYS A 465 0.74 7.07 17.00
C LYS A 465 2.23 7.35 16.74
N SER A 466 3.10 6.81 17.59
CA SER A 466 4.55 6.82 17.32
C SER A 466 4.83 5.92 16.13
N PRO A 467 5.59 6.39 15.12
CA PRO A 467 5.92 5.55 13.97
C PRO A 467 6.87 4.43 14.36
N ASP A 468 6.65 3.27 13.74
CA ASP A 468 7.55 2.12 13.88
C ASP A 468 8.94 2.44 13.32
N ALA A 469 9.95 1.82 13.92
CA ALA A 469 11.30 1.91 13.41
C ALA A 469 11.41 1.08 12.11
N THR A 470 11.99 1.67 11.08
CA THR A 470 12.13 1.08 9.74
C THR A 470 13.57 1.22 9.28
N VAL A 471 13.97 0.43 8.29
CA VAL A 471 15.24 0.70 7.60
C VAL A 471 15.19 2.11 7.03
N ALA A 472 16.13 2.96 7.46
CA ALA A 472 16.26 4.30 6.94
C ALA A 472 16.48 4.24 5.42
N ALA A 473 15.59 4.84 4.66
CA ALA A 473 15.60 4.83 3.20
C ALA A 473 15.29 6.24 2.68
N GLY A 474 15.84 6.57 1.51
CA GLY A 474 15.72 7.87 0.88
C GLY A 474 17.07 8.37 0.38
N THR A 475 17.13 9.64 -0.03
CA THR A 475 18.30 10.20 -0.71
C THR A 475 19.18 11.00 0.24
N MET A 476 20.48 10.68 0.31
CA MET A 476 21.44 11.46 1.11
C MET A 476 21.39 12.95 0.73
N GLY A 477 21.43 13.82 1.74
CA GLY A 477 21.28 15.27 1.57
C GLY A 477 19.87 15.77 1.86
N TYR A 478 18.87 14.88 1.78
CA TYR A 478 17.48 15.15 2.13
C TYR A 478 17.06 14.47 3.44
N LEU A 479 17.78 13.42 3.87
CA LEU A 479 17.46 12.67 5.08
C LEU A 479 17.66 13.49 6.36
N ALA A 480 16.64 13.48 7.23
CA ALA A 480 16.67 14.13 8.53
C ALA A 480 17.66 13.42 9.50
N PRO A 481 18.37 14.16 10.35
CA PRO A 481 19.39 13.59 11.24
C PRO A 481 18.82 12.57 12.24
N GLU A 482 17.65 12.85 12.82
CA GLU A 482 16.97 11.92 13.74
C GLU A 482 16.48 10.67 13.03
N TYR A 483 16.15 10.76 11.74
CA TYR A 483 15.69 9.61 10.97
C TYR A 483 16.83 8.63 10.73
N LEU A 484 18.01 9.14 10.41
CA LEU A 484 19.24 8.33 10.27
C LEU A 484 19.61 7.61 11.57
N LEU A 485 19.36 8.24 12.72
CA LEU A 485 19.69 7.65 14.02
C LEU A 485 18.65 6.61 14.47
N THR A 486 17.37 6.92 14.32
CA THR A 486 16.29 6.15 14.97
C THR A 486 15.58 5.19 14.03
N GLY A 487 15.72 5.36 12.70
CA GLY A 487 14.92 4.63 11.71
C GLY A 487 13.43 4.98 11.72
N LYS A 488 12.99 5.94 12.55
CA LYS A 488 11.59 6.35 12.68
C LYS A 488 11.29 7.50 11.73
N ALA A 489 10.51 7.22 10.69
CA ALA A 489 10.04 8.25 9.76
C ALA A 489 8.79 8.93 10.33
N THR A 490 8.82 10.26 10.41
CA THR A 490 7.68 11.10 10.84
C THR A 490 7.37 12.15 9.78
N GLU A 491 6.27 12.87 9.95
CA GLU A 491 5.97 14.05 9.13
C GLU A 491 7.09 15.09 9.19
N LYS A 492 7.78 15.21 10.33
CA LYS A 492 8.95 16.11 10.47
C LYS A 492 10.15 15.67 9.62
N THR A 493 10.27 14.39 9.26
CA THR A 493 11.34 13.91 8.36
C THR A 493 11.10 14.36 6.92
N ASP A 494 9.84 14.36 6.48
CA ASP A 494 9.43 14.96 5.20
C ASP A 494 9.61 16.48 5.22
N VAL A 495 9.31 17.15 6.34
CA VAL A 495 9.54 18.61 6.49
C VAL A 495 11.02 18.95 6.31
N PHE A 496 11.93 18.17 6.89
CA PHE A 496 13.38 18.38 6.71
C PHE A 496 13.79 18.23 5.25
N SER A 497 13.30 17.18 4.60
CA SER A 497 13.55 16.92 3.17
C SER A 497 13.02 18.05 2.29
N TYR A 498 11.82 18.58 2.60
CA TYR A 498 11.26 19.77 1.97
C TYR A 498 12.14 21.01 2.18
N GLY A 499 12.70 21.19 3.38
CA GLY A 499 13.67 22.26 3.64
C GLY A 499 14.88 22.20 2.71
N ALA A 500 15.43 21.01 2.46
CA ALA A 500 16.50 20.82 1.49
C ALA A 500 16.05 21.17 0.06
N VAL A 501 14.84 20.79 -0.35
CA VAL A 501 14.24 21.18 -1.64
C VAL A 501 14.10 22.71 -1.76
N VAL A 502 13.64 23.39 -0.72
CA VAL A 502 13.51 24.86 -0.71
C VAL A 502 14.87 25.52 -0.96
N LEU A 503 15.91 25.07 -0.24
CA LEU A 503 17.24 25.63 -0.40
C LEU A 503 17.85 25.30 -1.76
N GLU A 504 17.65 24.09 -2.27
CA GLU A 504 18.08 23.69 -3.62
C GLU A 504 17.42 24.54 -4.71
N VAL A 505 16.10 24.74 -4.62
CA VAL A 505 15.35 25.56 -5.58
C VAL A 505 15.76 27.03 -5.49
N ALA A 506 15.93 27.59 -4.30
CA ALA A 506 16.32 29.00 -4.14
C ALA A 506 17.76 29.27 -4.63
N SER A 507 18.69 28.35 -4.35
CA SER A 507 20.11 28.51 -4.65
C SER A 507 20.54 27.97 -6.02
N GLY A 508 19.74 27.10 -6.65
CA GLY A 508 20.16 26.40 -7.85
C GLY A 508 21.40 25.52 -7.64
N ARG A 509 21.59 25.02 -6.41
CA ARG A 509 22.71 24.15 -5.99
C ARG A 509 22.19 22.84 -5.44
N ARG A 510 22.90 21.73 -5.68
CA ARG A 510 22.49 20.41 -5.16
C ARG A 510 22.73 20.34 -3.64
N PRO A 511 21.93 19.60 -2.86
CA PRO A 511 22.10 19.50 -1.40
C PRO A 511 23.46 18.94 -0.97
N ILE A 512 24.02 18.04 -1.78
CA ILE A 512 25.38 17.52 -1.64
C ILE A 512 26.11 17.79 -2.96
N GLU A 513 27.12 18.65 -2.90
CA GLU A 513 28.07 18.84 -3.99
C GLU A 513 29.36 18.04 -3.65
N LYS A 514 29.81 17.22 -4.60
CA LYS A 514 31.17 16.67 -4.57
C LYS A 514 32.08 17.75 -5.14
N ASP A 515 33.10 18.15 -4.39
CA ASP A 515 34.08 19.14 -4.86
C ASP A 515 34.63 18.71 -6.22
N ALA A 516 34.30 19.47 -7.27
CA ALA A 516 34.77 19.23 -8.62
C ALA A 516 36.26 19.59 -8.80
N ASN A 517 36.85 20.32 -7.84
CA ASN A 517 38.27 20.61 -7.83
C ASN A 517 39.03 19.58 -6.98
N GLY A 518 39.58 18.56 -7.67
CA GLY A 518 40.48 17.55 -7.11
C GLY A 518 41.85 18.09 -6.65
N GLY A 519 41.86 19.06 -5.74
CA GLY A 519 43.05 19.68 -5.18
C GLY A 519 43.16 19.45 -3.67
N GLY A 520 43.73 18.31 -3.27
CA GLY A 520 44.38 18.03 -1.98
C GLY A 520 43.98 18.85 -0.74
N LYS A 521 42.96 18.39 -0.01
CA LYS A 521 42.86 18.28 1.47
C LYS A 521 41.43 17.85 1.81
N GLY A 522 41.23 16.54 2.02
CA GLY A 522 40.01 15.90 2.56
C GLY A 522 38.71 16.67 2.36
N GLY A 523 38.26 16.82 1.11
CA GLY A 523 37.11 17.64 0.73
C GLY A 523 35.89 17.28 1.55
N ILE A 524 35.54 18.15 2.50
CA ILE A 524 34.31 18.08 3.27
C ILE A 524 33.21 18.40 2.28
N SER A 525 32.47 17.38 1.83
CA SER A 525 31.28 17.55 1.00
C SER A 525 30.43 18.68 1.57
N CYS A 526 30.34 19.80 0.85
CA CYS A 526 29.64 20.98 1.32
C CYS A 526 28.14 20.69 1.35
N ASN A 527 27.59 20.52 2.55
CA ASN A 527 26.16 20.41 2.75
C ASN A 527 25.53 21.80 2.50
N LEU A 528 24.54 21.85 1.60
CA LEU A 528 23.87 23.09 1.25
C LEU A 528 23.22 23.77 2.46
N VAL A 529 22.62 22.99 3.37
CA VAL A 529 22.01 23.50 4.61
C VAL A 529 23.06 24.23 5.45
N GLU A 530 24.25 23.64 5.62
CA GLU A 530 25.36 24.28 6.36
C GLU A 530 25.84 25.57 5.69
N SER A 531 25.97 25.53 4.37
CA SER A 531 26.42 26.69 3.57
C SER A 531 25.45 27.87 3.70
N VAL A 532 24.14 27.62 3.60
CA VAL A 532 23.12 28.66 3.73
C VAL A 532 23.03 29.16 5.18
N TRP A 533 23.17 28.28 6.17
CA TRP A 533 23.19 28.69 7.58
C TRP A 533 24.39 29.59 7.91
N SER A 534 25.56 29.35 7.31
CA SER A 534 26.73 30.24 7.45
C SER A 534 26.43 31.63 6.89
N LEU A 535 25.79 31.72 5.73
CA LEU A 535 25.38 33.02 5.16
C LEU A 535 24.33 33.72 6.03
N HIS A 536 23.41 32.97 6.66
CA HIS A 536 22.47 33.52 7.63
C HIS A 536 23.18 34.10 8.86
N ARG A 537 24.18 33.38 9.38
CA ARG A 537 25.04 33.83 10.49
C ARG A 537 25.71 35.16 10.18
N GLU A 538 26.27 35.29 8.97
CA GLU A 538 26.96 36.48 8.49
C GLU A 538 26.04 37.64 8.12
N GLY A 539 24.71 37.44 8.14
CA GLY A 539 23.74 38.45 7.68
C GLY A 539 23.66 38.61 6.17
N ARG A 540 24.26 37.70 5.41
CA ARG A 540 24.39 37.72 3.95
C ARG A 540 23.47 36.69 3.27
N LEU A 541 22.33 36.39 3.88
CA LEU A 541 21.43 35.30 3.45
C LEU A 541 21.06 35.35 1.95
N LEU A 542 20.82 36.56 1.40
CA LEU A 542 20.48 36.72 -0.02
C LEU A 542 21.58 36.27 -0.98
N MET A 543 22.84 36.15 -0.54
CA MET A 543 23.91 35.58 -1.36
C MET A 543 23.76 34.07 -1.61
N ALA A 544 22.81 33.42 -0.95
CA ALA A 544 22.45 32.03 -1.24
C ALA A 544 21.59 31.90 -2.51
N ALA A 545 21.01 32.99 -3.01
CA ALA A 545 20.16 32.97 -4.20
C ALA A 545 20.93 32.51 -5.45
N ASP A 546 20.26 31.77 -6.34
CA ASP A 546 20.84 31.29 -7.60
C ASP A 546 21.39 32.46 -8.43
N PRO A 547 22.72 32.53 -8.66
CA PRO A 547 23.33 33.62 -9.41
C PRO A 547 22.79 33.74 -10.84
N ARG A 548 22.27 32.65 -11.41
CA ARG A 548 21.71 32.65 -12.77
C ARG A 548 20.40 33.41 -12.86
N LEU A 549 19.71 33.68 -11.75
CA LEU A 549 18.53 34.53 -11.74
C LEU A 549 18.88 36.01 -12.02
N GLY A 550 20.15 36.42 -11.90
CA GLY A 550 20.58 37.77 -12.27
C GLY A 550 19.93 38.90 -11.46
N GLY A 551 19.37 38.60 -10.28
CA GLY A 551 18.61 39.56 -9.47
C GLY A 551 17.13 39.68 -9.85
N GLU A 552 16.62 38.87 -10.79
CA GLU A 552 15.20 38.84 -11.19
C GLU A 552 14.33 38.10 -10.15
N PHE A 553 14.33 38.58 -8.91
CA PHE A 553 13.50 38.12 -7.81
C PHE A 553 13.26 39.26 -6.81
N ASP A 554 12.18 39.19 -6.04
CA ASP A 554 11.96 40.10 -4.92
C ASP A 554 12.83 39.68 -3.72
N ASP A 555 13.61 40.62 -3.19
CA ASP A 555 14.53 40.37 -2.06
C ASP A 555 13.79 39.93 -0.79
N GLY A 556 12.60 40.47 -0.53
CA GLY A 556 11.77 40.11 0.62
C GLY A 556 11.27 38.67 0.51
N GLU A 557 10.76 38.29 -0.66
CA GLU A 557 10.30 36.94 -0.96
C GLU A 557 11.43 35.91 -0.93
N MET A 558 12.58 36.21 -1.56
CA MET A 558 13.75 35.33 -1.56
C MET A 558 14.26 35.09 -0.13
N ARG A 559 14.39 36.16 0.66
CA ARG A 559 14.78 36.06 2.07
C ARG A 559 13.79 35.20 2.86
N ARG A 560 12.49 35.40 2.66
CA ARG A 560 11.43 34.61 3.32
C ARG A 560 11.54 33.13 2.96
N VAL A 561 11.69 32.79 1.68
CA VAL A 561 11.86 31.41 1.20
C VAL A 561 13.10 30.76 1.82
N LEU A 562 14.24 31.44 1.84
CA LEU A 562 15.47 30.93 2.45
C LEU A 562 15.31 30.68 3.97
N LEU A 563 14.63 31.57 4.68
CA LEU A 563 14.33 31.38 6.11
C LEU A 563 13.38 30.21 6.35
N VAL A 564 12.36 30.03 5.51
CA VAL A 564 11.49 28.84 5.54
C VAL A 564 12.31 27.57 5.33
N GLY A 565 13.21 27.55 4.35
CA GLY A 565 14.11 26.42 4.11
C GLY A 565 14.95 26.07 5.34
N LEU A 566 15.55 27.07 6.00
CA LEU A 566 16.32 26.86 7.23
C LEU A 566 15.45 26.39 8.41
N ALA A 567 14.23 26.94 8.56
CA ALA A 567 13.29 26.52 9.61
C ALA A 567 12.84 25.06 9.42
N CYS A 568 12.57 24.65 8.18
CA CYS A 568 12.26 23.27 7.83
C CYS A 568 13.47 22.33 8.04
N SER A 569 14.69 22.77 7.73
CA SER A 569 15.93 22.00 7.91
C SER A 569 16.53 22.10 9.32
N HIS A 570 15.74 22.53 10.32
CA HIS A 570 16.24 22.61 11.68
C HIS A 570 16.62 21.22 12.23
N PRO A 571 17.74 21.06 12.96
CA PRO A 571 18.17 19.75 13.47
C PRO A 571 17.17 19.11 14.44
N ASP A 572 16.55 19.90 15.31
CA ASP A 572 15.50 19.43 16.22
C ASP A 572 14.14 19.31 15.48
N PRO A 573 13.55 18.10 15.36
CA PRO A 573 12.27 17.90 14.69
C PRO A 573 11.10 18.66 15.35
N LEU A 574 11.13 18.92 16.66
CA LEU A 574 10.03 19.59 17.37
C LEU A 574 9.91 21.06 16.96
N THR A 575 11.04 21.71 16.66
CA THR A 575 11.08 23.11 16.21
C THR A 575 10.69 23.30 14.75
N ARG A 576 10.70 22.23 13.94
CA ARG A 576 10.31 22.33 12.52
C ARG A 576 8.82 22.65 12.41
N PRO A 577 8.42 23.55 11.50
CA PRO A 577 7.03 23.88 11.28
C PRO A 577 6.24 22.69 10.72
N THR A 578 4.91 22.72 10.85
CA THR A 578 4.05 21.83 10.08
C THR A 578 3.97 22.27 8.63
N MET A 579 3.68 21.35 7.70
CA MET A 579 3.59 21.70 6.28
C MET A 579 2.45 22.67 5.97
N ARG A 580 1.36 22.64 6.73
CA ARG A 580 0.31 23.69 6.67
C ARG A 580 0.83 25.06 7.10
N GLY A 581 1.63 25.12 8.17
CA GLY A 581 2.31 26.35 8.57
C GLY A 581 3.27 26.86 7.48
N VAL A 582 3.99 25.95 6.81
CA VAL A 582 4.86 26.28 5.66
C VAL A 582 4.08 26.90 4.52
N VAL A 583 2.90 26.37 4.18
CA VAL A 583 2.02 26.97 3.16
C VAL A 583 1.66 28.41 3.55
N GLN A 584 1.22 28.65 4.79
CA GLN A 584 0.85 29.99 5.27
C GLN A 584 2.04 30.96 5.25
N MET A 585 3.24 30.50 5.62
CA MET A 585 4.47 31.30 5.55
C MET A 585 4.82 31.70 4.12
N LEU A 586 4.70 30.78 3.15
CA LEU A 586 5.05 31.03 1.75
C LEU A 586 4.06 31.95 1.03
N VAL A 587 2.78 31.91 1.41
CA VAL A 587 1.75 32.81 0.88
C VAL A 587 1.84 34.21 1.51
N GLY A 588 2.46 34.34 2.68
CA GLY A 588 2.59 35.62 3.39
C GLY A 588 1.57 35.83 4.50
N GLU A 589 0.76 34.81 4.83
CA GLU A 589 -0.28 34.87 5.86
C GLU A 589 0.26 34.60 7.27
N ALA A 590 1.45 33.99 7.38
CA ALA A 590 2.15 33.77 8.63
C ALA A 590 3.59 34.29 8.56
N GLU A 591 4.11 34.71 9.71
CA GLU A 591 5.53 35.05 9.87
C GLU A 591 6.38 33.78 9.98
N VAL A 592 7.63 33.88 9.50
CA VAL A 592 8.58 32.76 9.61
C VAL A 592 9.10 32.70 11.06
N PRO A 593 9.12 31.51 11.71
CA PRO A 593 9.71 31.35 13.03
C PRO A 593 11.13 31.87 13.08
N LEU A 594 11.55 32.35 14.25
CA LEU A 594 12.91 32.87 14.42
C LEU A 594 13.94 31.75 14.17
N VAL A 595 14.68 31.85 13.07
CA VAL A 595 15.77 30.92 12.75
C VAL A 595 17.06 31.40 13.45
N PRO A 596 17.67 30.59 14.34
CA PRO A 596 18.93 30.93 15.01
C PRO A 596 20.04 31.30 14.02
N ARG A 597 20.84 32.33 14.33
CA ARG A 597 21.96 32.77 13.47
C ARG A 597 23.04 31.70 13.33
N THR A 598 23.32 30.97 14.39
CA THR A 598 24.21 29.80 14.37
C THR A 598 23.37 28.53 14.35
N LYS A 599 23.73 27.58 13.49
CA LYS A 599 23.06 26.29 13.44
C LYS A 599 23.18 25.61 14.80
N PRO A 600 22.06 25.21 15.43
CA PRO A 600 22.12 24.44 16.66
C PRO A 600 22.83 23.12 16.40
N SER A 601 23.69 22.70 17.32
CA SER A 601 24.22 21.34 17.33
C SER A 601 23.04 20.37 17.42
N THR A 602 23.13 19.19 16.80
CA THR A 602 22.20 18.08 17.05
C THR A 602 22.35 17.64 18.50
N GLY A 603 21.71 18.38 19.41
CA GLY A 603 21.59 18.01 20.81
C GLY A 603 20.50 16.98 20.90
N PHE A 604 20.87 15.71 21.06
CA PHE A 604 19.93 14.68 21.46
C PHE A 604 19.55 14.98 22.91
N SER A 605 18.55 15.85 23.10
CA SER A 605 17.85 15.94 24.37
C SER A 605 17.08 14.64 24.51
N THR A 606 17.71 13.65 25.15
CA THR A 606 16.99 12.56 25.77
C THR A 606 16.02 13.20 26.74
N SER A 607 14.78 13.37 26.29
CA SER A 607 13.64 13.32 27.18
C SER A 607 13.74 11.96 27.86
N HIS A 608 14.42 11.96 29.02
CA HIS A 608 14.75 10.81 29.86
C HIS A 608 13.51 10.07 30.38
N SER A 609 12.31 10.40 29.91
CA SER A 609 11.07 9.72 30.23
C SER A 609 10.77 8.55 29.28
N HIS A 610 11.06 8.62 27.98
CA HIS A 610 10.60 7.58 27.04
C HIS A 610 11.60 6.44 26.77
N LEU A 611 12.91 6.70 26.87
CA LEU A 611 13.94 5.66 26.71
C LEU A 611 14.14 4.81 27.99
N LEU A 612 13.79 5.34 29.16
CA LEU A 612 13.85 4.59 30.43
C LEU A 612 12.65 3.65 30.60
N LEU A 613 11.46 4.03 30.11
CA LEU A 613 10.27 3.15 30.13
C LEU A 613 10.46 1.90 29.25
N SER A 614 11.07 2.03 28.07
CA SER A 614 11.34 0.86 27.21
C SER A 614 12.45 -0.06 27.73
N LEU A 615 13.31 0.41 28.63
CA LEU A 615 14.35 -0.41 29.25
C LEU A 615 13.88 -1.05 30.58
N GLN A 616 12.89 -0.48 31.25
CA GLN A 616 12.31 -1.09 32.46
C GLN A 616 11.31 -2.20 32.14
N ASP A 617 10.62 -2.13 30.99
CA ASP A 617 9.79 -3.24 30.51
C ASP A 617 10.61 -4.40 29.92
N SER A 618 11.92 -4.23 29.73
CA SER A 618 12.84 -5.25 29.22
C SER A 618 13.70 -5.91 30.32
N VAL A 619 13.52 -5.53 31.59
CA VAL A 619 14.26 -6.07 32.74
C VAL A 619 13.27 -6.35 33.89
N SER A 620 12.34 -7.27 33.66
CA SER A 620 11.47 -7.84 34.70
C SER A 620 11.44 -9.38 34.71
N ASP A 621 12.31 -10.06 33.95
CA ASP A 621 12.41 -11.53 33.90
C ASP A 621 13.86 -12.02 34.07
N CYS A 622 14.57 -11.49 35.07
CA CYS A 622 15.84 -12.06 35.52
C CYS A 622 16.10 -11.84 37.01
N ASP A 623 15.19 -12.38 37.85
CA ASP A 623 15.53 -12.73 39.23
C ASP A 623 16.39 -14.01 39.21
N GLY A 624 17.71 -13.81 39.17
CA GLY A 624 18.67 -14.91 39.10
C GLY A 624 20.12 -14.46 39.26
N ILE A 625 20.49 -14.06 40.48
CA ILE A 625 21.86 -14.06 41.04
C ILE A 625 22.92 -13.32 40.20
N ILE A 626 23.05 -12.00 40.43
CA ILE A 626 24.38 -11.35 40.43
C ILE A 626 24.44 -10.38 41.62
N THR A 627 25.15 -10.81 42.67
CA THR A 627 25.58 -9.98 43.79
C THR A 627 26.62 -8.98 43.30
N ILE A 628 26.26 -7.70 43.16
CA ILE A 628 27.24 -6.62 43.03
C ILE A 628 27.18 -5.76 44.29
N SER A 629 28.21 -5.93 45.10
CA SER A 629 28.47 -5.23 46.36
C SER A 629 28.62 -3.72 46.13
N THR A 630 27.84 -2.93 46.86
CA THR A 630 28.05 -1.50 47.05
C THR A 630 29.16 -1.30 48.08
N SER A 631 30.31 -0.80 47.66
CA SER A 631 31.30 -0.21 48.56
C SER A 631 31.56 1.25 48.20
N THR A 632 31.03 2.13 49.03
CA THR A 632 31.39 3.53 49.17
C THR A 632 32.84 3.65 49.65
N SER A 633 33.65 4.46 48.96
CA SER A 633 34.88 5.01 49.54
C SER A 633 35.04 6.46 49.12
N GLU A 634 34.79 7.33 50.08
CA GLU A 634 35.30 8.69 50.16
C GLU A 634 36.83 8.68 50.05
N ASN A 635 37.42 9.60 49.29
CA ASN A 635 38.69 10.24 49.68
C ASN A 635 38.99 11.48 48.82
N SER A 636 38.74 12.64 49.45
CA SER A 636 39.69 13.75 49.62
C SER A 636 40.61 14.14 48.45
N PHE A 637 40.23 15.22 47.77
CA PHE A 637 41.17 16.14 47.11
C PHE A 637 41.73 17.12 48.14
N ASN A 638 43.05 17.13 48.32
CA ASN A 638 43.80 18.31 48.73
C ASN A 638 45.30 18.07 48.49
N LEU A 639 45.91 18.90 47.65
CA LEU A 639 47.21 19.54 47.93
C LEU A 639 47.44 20.66 46.90
N GLY A 640 47.28 21.91 47.33
CA GLY A 640 48.35 22.91 47.12
C GLY A 640 49.41 22.63 48.21
N ASP A 641 50.67 23.02 48.13
CA ASP A 641 51.33 24.09 47.38
C ASP A 641 52.86 23.94 47.63
N ILE A 642 53.71 24.56 46.79
CA ILE A 642 55.11 24.97 47.05
C ILE A 642 56.23 23.89 47.06
N VAL A 643 57.02 23.81 45.97
CA VAL A 643 58.41 24.32 45.73
C VAL A 643 58.82 23.98 44.31
#